data_AF-A0A836JLY1-F1
#
_entry.id   AF-A0A836JLY1-F1
#
_cell.length_a   1.000
_cell.length_b   1.000
_cell.length_c   1.000
_cell.angle_alpha   90.00
_cell.angle_beta   90.00
_cell.angle_gamma   90.00
#
_symmetry.space_group_name_H-M   'P 1'
#
loop_
_entity.id
_entity.type
_entity.pdbx_description
1 polymer ?
#
loop_
_entity_poly.entity_id
_entity_poly.type
_entity_poly.pdbx_seq_one_letter_code
_entity_poly.pdbx_strand_id
1 'polypeptide(L)'
;MSTSKCASEYNRSKKYNDYSLQFSRWFLKPIGAWPQINASSLVCKIMILLHIFICSSMIASNMVPCLLYVLFEKVNIKLKLSAVGPLLHRVMGSVHYWVLLKRSGDIHKVIRHMETDWRLIQRLDNREVMLQQAKFGRFVAIICGIIMYGGTILFSIAKAMKTITINVGNETFTTHPMTCPVYSKIIDARFSPVNEIALVLQNLAILVVSSSTVGACSLAAVFAIHACGQLKVLNAWLHELVQNQKEGNDTAERKLAAIVEHHLRILSFISRVESIMHKASLAELMGCTISLCLIGYNTIMAWETFDIAKITSYVFMYLSMGFNIFIFCYIGEIITEQCKRVGEIAYMTDWYNLHHKTARGLILIIARSNNVIKITAGKLFHLSIATFGDVSNAHIPVIAVTTIPCLLYVIFEADNIKQKLNAVAPLLHRAMGSVHYWVLLKRSHDIDKLIRHMEADWNLIQRIDEREVMLQHAKFGRFIVIICAVFMQGGLFLFSLGRSMKTTTIIIGNETFKTHPTSCPIYSKIIDTRFSPVNEIALILQNVTMFVASFSTVGACSLAAVFANHACGQLNVLYAWLHELVENQEKNDTNQKLAAIVEHHLRTLSFISRVESIMHKASLAELMGCTIILCLMGYYTIMAWETFDTAKITSYVVIYLSMGFNIFIFCYIGEIITEQCKRVGEVAYMTDWYNLHHKTAQGLILIIARSNNVIKITAGKLFHLSIATFGDVSNAHILLLPLINKKYFSFWLINYTFLVTLFRLSQVLFSKIPEHLSPYFYPLLMSVIDKNTAITYKAFDIFDNFSCTLFQTIIILQQSYCPK
;
A
#
# COMPACT_ATOMS: atom_id res chain seq x y z
N MET A 1 18.22 -7.57 -59.71
CA MET A 1 17.54 -6.49 -58.99
C MET A 1 16.82 -6.96 -57.70
N SER A 2 16.26 -8.18 -57.65
CA SER A 2 15.64 -8.75 -56.43
C SER A 2 16.64 -9.10 -55.31
N THR A 3 17.84 -9.56 -55.66
CA THR A 3 18.90 -9.93 -54.70
C THR A 3 19.50 -8.72 -53.96
N SER A 4 19.64 -7.56 -54.60
CA SER A 4 20.15 -6.35 -53.93
C SER A 4 19.11 -5.70 -53.00
N LYS A 5 17.82 -5.80 -53.31
CA LYS A 5 16.71 -5.31 -52.48
C LYS A 5 16.54 -6.18 -51.22
N CYS A 6 16.67 -7.51 -51.36
CA CYS A 6 16.64 -8.42 -50.22
C CYS A 6 17.87 -8.23 -49.30
N ALA A 7 19.05 -7.98 -49.87
CA ALA A 7 20.26 -7.66 -49.10
C ALA A 7 20.17 -6.31 -48.36
N SER A 8 19.52 -5.29 -48.96
CA SER A 8 19.34 -3.97 -48.32
C SER A 8 18.30 -4.01 -47.18
N GLU A 9 17.21 -4.78 -47.34
CA GLU A 9 16.22 -5.01 -46.28
C GLU A 9 16.78 -5.83 -45.12
N TYR A 10 17.57 -6.87 -45.42
CA TYR A 10 18.30 -7.65 -44.43
C TYR A 10 19.22 -6.77 -43.58
N ASN A 11 20.04 -5.93 -44.22
CA ASN A 11 20.95 -5.01 -43.53
C ASN A 11 20.19 -3.97 -42.69
N ARG A 12 19.02 -3.54 -43.15
CA ARG A 12 18.19 -2.56 -42.44
C ARG A 12 17.51 -3.15 -41.21
N SER A 13 16.93 -4.36 -41.29
CA SER A 13 16.34 -5.05 -40.13
C SER A 13 17.39 -5.34 -39.05
N LYS A 14 18.55 -5.86 -39.46
CA LYS A 14 19.68 -6.11 -38.55
C LYS A 14 20.11 -4.85 -37.80
N LYS A 15 20.16 -3.70 -38.48
CA LYS A 15 20.45 -2.39 -37.87
C LYS A 15 19.47 -2.00 -36.77
N TYR A 16 18.16 -2.27 -36.93
CA TYR A 16 17.15 -1.96 -35.91
C TYR A 16 17.19 -2.91 -34.71
N ASN A 17 17.45 -4.19 -34.95
CA ASN A 17 17.68 -5.15 -33.88
C ASN A 17 18.94 -4.79 -33.08
N ASP A 18 20.04 -4.48 -33.78
CA ASP A 18 21.29 -4.02 -33.16
C ASP A 18 21.11 -2.70 -32.39
N TYR A 19 20.29 -1.77 -32.90
CA TYR A 19 19.94 -0.53 -32.21
C TYR A 19 19.22 -0.79 -30.87
N SER A 20 18.30 -1.76 -30.84
CA SER A 20 17.51 -2.11 -29.65
C SER A 20 18.38 -2.78 -28.58
N LEU A 21 19.35 -3.61 -28.99
CA LEU A 21 20.19 -4.41 -28.10
C LEU A 21 21.55 -3.79 -27.78
N GLN A 22 21.84 -2.58 -28.28
CA GLN A 22 23.16 -1.94 -28.20
C GLN A 22 23.72 -1.90 -26.77
N PHE A 23 22.94 -1.41 -25.80
CA PHE A 23 23.39 -1.29 -24.41
C PHE A 23 23.47 -2.64 -23.70
N SER A 24 22.52 -3.54 -23.91
CA SER A 24 22.61 -4.91 -23.40
C SER A 24 23.88 -5.60 -23.88
N ARG A 25 24.29 -5.35 -25.14
CA ARG A 25 25.57 -5.83 -25.68
C ARG A 25 26.77 -5.17 -25.00
N TRP A 26 26.71 -3.87 -24.73
CA TRP A 26 27.78 -3.17 -24.00
C TRP A 26 27.95 -3.67 -22.56
N PHE A 27 26.87 -4.08 -21.89
CA PHE A 27 26.96 -4.65 -20.54
C PHE A 27 27.47 -6.10 -20.53
N LEU A 28 27.04 -6.92 -21.49
CA LEU A 28 27.30 -8.37 -21.48
C LEU A 28 28.59 -8.78 -22.21
N LYS A 29 29.04 -8.02 -23.22
CA LYS A 29 30.23 -8.36 -24.02
C LYS A 29 31.53 -8.26 -23.20
N PRO A 30 31.77 -7.25 -22.35
CA PRO A 30 32.98 -7.15 -21.54
C PRO A 30 33.13 -8.26 -20.49
N ILE A 31 32.05 -8.95 -20.13
CA ILE A 31 32.07 -10.07 -19.16
C ILE A 31 31.95 -11.44 -19.83
N GLY A 32 32.01 -11.50 -21.17
CA GLY A 32 31.91 -12.74 -21.94
C GLY A 32 30.50 -13.39 -21.95
N ALA A 33 29.48 -12.73 -21.41
CA ALA A 33 28.13 -13.27 -21.27
C ALA A 33 27.23 -13.00 -22.50
N TRP A 34 27.71 -12.22 -23.48
CA TRP A 34 26.94 -11.98 -24.71
C TRP A 34 26.89 -13.26 -25.58
N PRO A 35 25.72 -13.67 -26.09
CA PRO A 35 25.58 -14.90 -26.86
C PRO A 35 26.27 -14.82 -28.23
N GLN A 36 27.49 -15.37 -28.32
CA GLN A 36 28.31 -15.46 -29.53
C GLN A 36 28.44 -16.92 -29.98
N ILE A 37 27.46 -17.43 -30.72
CA ILE A 37 27.44 -18.82 -31.19
C ILE A 37 28.21 -18.99 -32.52
N ASN A 38 28.32 -17.92 -33.32
CA ASN A 38 28.98 -17.94 -34.62
C ASN A 38 30.39 -17.31 -34.59
N ALA A 39 31.22 -17.73 -33.63
CA ALA A 39 32.65 -17.46 -33.71
C ALA A 39 33.25 -18.27 -34.87
N SER A 40 33.71 -17.59 -35.93
CA SER A 40 34.18 -18.20 -37.18
C SER A 40 35.47 -19.01 -37.03
N SER A 41 36.22 -18.83 -35.94
CA SER A 41 37.50 -19.49 -35.68
C SER A 41 37.58 -20.18 -34.32
N LEU A 42 38.35 -21.27 -34.25
CA LEU A 42 38.64 -22.02 -33.01
C LEU A 42 39.27 -21.11 -31.94
N VAL A 43 40.15 -20.19 -32.36
CA VAL A 43 40.81 -19.20 -31.51
C VAL A 43 39.79 -18.31 -30.79
N CYS A 44 38.76 -17.84 -31.49
CA CYS A 44 37.75 -16.97 -30.90
C CYS A 44 36.91 -17.71 -29.82
N LYS A 45 36.62 -19.01 -30.01
CA LYS A 45 35.95 -19.83 -28.99
C LYS A 45 36.82 -20.02 -27.74
N ILE A 46 38.12 -20.30 -27.91
CA ILE A 46 39.08 -20.44 -26.80
C ILE A 46 39.17 -19.13 -26.02
N MET A 47 39.25 -17.98 -26.71
CA MET A 47 39.29 -16.67 -26.06
C MET A 47 38.03 -16.36 -25.25
N ILE A 48 36.84 -16.73 -25.73
CA ILE A 48 35.59 -16.56 -24.99
C ILE A 48 35.57 -17.43 -23.73
N LEU A 49 35.98 -18.70 -23.84
CA LEU A 49 36.05 -19.62 -22.70
C LEU A 49 37.08 -19.16 -21.65
N LEU A 50 38.24 -18.67 -22.09
CA LEU A 50 39.26 -18.08 -21.22
C LEU A 50 38.70 -16.85 -20.50
N HIS A 51 37.97 -15.99 -21.21
CA HIS A 51 37.35 -14.79 -20.64
C HIS A 51 36.29 -15.15 -19.57
N ILE A 52 35.45 -16.15 -19.84
CA ILE A 52 34.47 -16.67 -18.87
C ILE A 52 35.17 -17.26 -17.64
N PHE A 53 36.26 -18.00 -17.84
CA PHE A 53 37.04 -18.58 -16.76
C PHE A 53 37.65 -17.50 -15.86
N ILE A 54 38.21 -16.44 -16.45
CA ILE A 54 38.76 -15.29 -15.72
C ILE A 54 37.65 -14.60 -14.90
N CYS A 55 36.53 -14.23 -15.52
CA CYS A 55 35.42 -13.58 -14.81
C CYS A 55 34.85 -14.45 -13.69
N SER A 56 34.67 -15.75 -13.92
CA SER A 56 34.17 -16.69 -12.91
C SER A 56 35.15 -16.84 -11.74
N SER A 57 36.44 -16.92 -12.04
CA SER A 57 37.51 -17.02 -11.02
C SER A 57 37.58 -15.75 -10.17
N MET A 58 37.43 -14.56 -10.77
CA MET A 58 37.38 -13.29 -10.05
C MET A 58 36.18 -13.18 -9.10
N ILE A 59 35.01 -13.69 -9.50
CA ILE A 59 33.83 -13.73 -8.62
C ILE A 59 34.09 -14.69 -7.45
N ALA A 60 34.57 -15.91 -7.76
CA ALA A 60 34.78 -16.95 -6.76
C ALA A 60 35.87 -16.59 -5.74
N SER A 61 37.01 -16.04 -6.21
CA SER A 61 38.15 -15.65 -5.36
C SER A 61 37.79 -14.61 -4.32
N ASN A 62 36.72 -13.84 -4.55
CA ASN A 62 36.24 -12.80 -3.65
C ASN A 62 35.05 -13.26 -2.79
N MET A 63 34.15 -14.08 -3.36
CA MET A 63 32.96 -14.57 -2.68
C MET A 63 33.32 -15.61 -1.60
N VAL A 64 34.21 -16.57 -1.93
CA VAL A 64 34.56 -17.68 -1.03
C VAL A 64 35.25 -17.18 0.26
N PRO A 65 36.27 -16.30 0.21
CA PRO A 65 36.87 -15.79 1.44
C PRO A 65 35.92 -14.93 2.27
N CYS A 66 35.00 -14.20 1.64
CA CYS A 66 34.00 -13.41 2.36
C CYS A 66 32.97 -14.30 3.07
N LEU A 67 32.55 -15.39 2.43
CA LEU A 67 31.69 -16.39 3.06
C LEU A 67 32.39 -17.03 4.27
N LEU A 68 33.65 -17.43 4.12
CA LEU A 68 34.45 -17.99 5.21
C LEU A 68 34.66 -16.99 6.36
N TYR A 69 34.84 -15.70 6.06
CA TYR A 69 34.90 -14.64 7.07
C TYR A 69 33.61 -14.56 7.89
N VAL A 70 32.44 -14.54 7.23
CA VAL A 70 31.14 -14.48 7.93
C VAL A 70 30.93 -15.71 8.82
N LEU A 71 31.26 -16.89 8.33
CA LEU A 71 31.05 -18.16 9.03
C LEU A 71 32.03 -18.39 10.19
N PHE A 72 33.33 -18.20 9.96
CA PHE A 72 34.38 -18.71 10.86
C PHE A 72 35.20 -17.65 11.59
N GLU A 73 35.22 -16.40 11.12
CA GLU A 73 35.99 -15.35 11.80
C GLU A 73 35.29 -14.95 13.11
N LYS A 74 36.03 -14.88 14.22
CA LYS A 74 35.49 -14.53 15.55
C LYS A 74 35.44 -13.01 15.73
N VAL A 75 34.60 -12.34 14.94
CA VAL A 75 34.39 -10.87 14.97
C VAL A 75 32.99 -10.53 15.50
N ASN A 76 32.83 -9.33 16.06
CA ASN A 76 31.56 -8.75 16.47
C ASN A 76 30.44 -8.97 15.45
N ILE A 77 29.25 -9.36 15.93
CA ILE A 77 28.06 -9.64 15.10
C ILE A 77 27.72 -8.45 14.19
N LYS A 78 27.88 -7.21 14.67
CA LYS A 78 27.68 -5.97 13.88
C LYS A 78 28.57 -5.92 12.63
N LEU A 79 29.85 -6.28 12.77
CA LEU A 79 30.81 -6.31 11.66
C LEU A 79 30.48 -7.45 10.68
N LYS A 80 30.08 -8.62 11.18
CA LYS A 80 29.59 -9.71 10.32
C LYS A 80 28.36 -9.29 9.51
N LEU A 81 27.36 -8.70 10.16
CA LEU A 81 26.11 -8.29 9.52
C LEU A 81 26.33 -7.22 8.44
N SER A 82 27.28 -6.30 8.66
CA SER A 82 27.68 -5.31 7.64
C SER A 82 28.33 -5.92 6.40
N ALA A 83 28.91 -7.12 6.50
CA ALA A 83 29.51 -7.85 5.37
C ALA A 83 28.50 -8.75 4.64
N VAL A 84 27.41 -9.15 5.31
CA VAL A 84 26.36 -10.02 4.72
C VAL A 84 25.65 -9.34 3.55
N GLY A 85 25.36 -8.04 3.63
CA GLY A 85 24.70 -7.31 2.53
C GLY A 85 25.49 -7.35 1.22
N PRO A 86 26.76 -6.90 1.20
CA PRO A 86 27.64 -7.02 0.04
C PRO A 86 27.84 -8.48 -0.45
N LEU A 87 27.91 -9.44 0.47
CA LEU A 87 28.01 -10.86 0.11
C LEU A 87 26.75 -11.36 -0.63
N LEU A 88 25.55 -11.02 -0.15
CA LEU A 88 24.29 -11.38 -0.79
C LEU A 88 24.18 -10.78 -2.20
N HIS A 89 24.60 -9.52 -2.38
CA HIS A 89 24.64 -8.89 -3.70
C HIS A 89 25.57 -9.65 -4.67
N ARG A 90 26.74 -10.11 -4.19
CA ARG A 90 27.68 -10.92 -5.00
C ARG A 90 27.11 -12.30 -5.34
N VAL A 91 26.43 -12.95 -4.39
CA VAL A 91 25.71 -14.22 -4.64
C VAL A 91 24.65 -14.00 -5.72
N MET A 92 23.83 -12.95 -5.61
CA MET A 92 22.78 -12.63 -6.58
C MET A 92 23.35 -12.38 -7.98
N GLY A 93 24.37 -11.54 -8.13
CA GLY A 93 24.97 -11.32 -9.45
C GLY A 93 25.71 -12.57 -9.98
N SER A 94 26.27 -13.42 -9.11
CA SER A 94 26.79 -14.72 -9.56
C SER A 94 25.69 -15.60 -10.16
N VAL A 95 24.50 -15.63 -9.54
CA VAL A 95 23.34 -16.35 -10.07
C VAL A 95 22.93 -15.78 -11.43
N HIS A 96 22.90 -14.45 -11.59
CA HIS A 96 22.64 -13.83 -12.89
C HIS A 96 23.67 -14.20 -13.94
N TYR A 97 24.95 -14.13 -13.60
CA TYR A 97 26.03 -14.50 -14.50
C TYR A 97 25.89 -15.95 -14.99
N TRP A 98 25.67 -16.90 -14.08
CA TRP A 98 25.49 -18.31 -14.42
C TRP A 98 24.20 -18.57 -15.21
N VAL A 99 23.10 -17.89 -14.89
CA VAL A 99 21.84 -17.99 -15.65
C VAL A 99 22.03 -17.50 -17.08
N LEU A 100 22.69 -16.35 -17.27
CA LEU A 100 22.97 -15.77 -18.59
C LEU A 100 23.86 -16.70 -19.43
N LEU A 101 24.92 -17.27 -18.83
CA LEU A 101 25.80 -18.21 -19.53
C LEU A 101 25.06 -19.50 -19.91
N LYS A 102 24.35 -20.13 -18.96
CA LYS A 102 23.63 -21.38 -19.21
C LYS A 102 22.50 -21.22 -20.24
N ARG A 103 21.85 -20.06 -20.27
CA ARG A 103 20.75 -19.74 -21.20
C ARG A 103 21.22 -18.99 -22.45
N SER A 104 22.52 -18.80 -22.65
CA SER A 104 23.08 -18.07 -23.79
C SER A 104 22.55 -18.57 -25.15
N GLY A 105 22.41 -19.89 -25.31
CA GLY A 105 21.80 -20.51 -26.50
C GLY A 105 20.34 -20.11 -26.72
N ASP A 106 19.54 -20.07 -25.65
CA ASP A 106 18.13 -19.69 -25.72
C ASP A 106 17.96 -18.18 -25.95
N ILE A 107 18.79 -17.35 -25.31
CA ILE A 107 18.86 -15.89 -25.52
C ILE A 107 19.19 -15.59 -26.99
N HIS A 108 20.14 -16.32 -27.58
CA HIS A 108 20.47 -16.17 -29.01
C HIS A 108 19.25 -16.46 -29.91
N LYS A 109 18.48 -17.51 -29.62
CA LYS A 109 17.26 -17.85 -30.36
C LYS A 109 16.21 -16.73 -30.25
N VAL A 110 16.06 -16.13 -29.07
CA VAL A 110 15.17 -14.97 -28.86
C VAL A 110 15.63 -13.75 -29.66
N ILE A 111 16.94 -13.45 -29.68
CA ILE A 111 17.50 -12.35 -30.48
C ILE A 111 17.28 -12.57 -31.99
N ARG A 112 17.45 -13.81 -32.47
CA ARG A 112 17.13 -14.16 -33.87
C ARG A 112 15.64 -14.07 -34.17
N HIS A 113 14.79 -14.39 -33.19
CA HIS A 113 13.35 -14.22 -33.31
C HIS A 113 13.01 -12.74 -33.50
N MET A 114 13.56 -11.83 -32.67
CA MET A 114 13.39 -10.39 -32.82
C MET A 114 13.86 -9.87 -34.18
N GLU A 115 15.02 -10.32 -34.66
CA GLU A 115 15.53 -9.96 -35.99
C GLU A 115 14.55 -10.35 -37.10
N THR A 116 13.94 -11.52 -36.97
CA THR A 116 12.94 -12.00 -37.92
C THR A 116 11.68 -11.16 -37.85
N ASP A 117 11.23 -10.75 -36.65
CA ASP A 117 10.06 -9.88 -36.50
C ASP A 117 10.26 -8.52 -37.16
N TRP A 118 11.46 -7.94 -37.04
CA TRP A 118 11.85 -6.72 -37.74
C TRP A 118 11.88 -6.87 -39.27
N ARG A 119 12.00 -8.09 -39.81
CA ARG A 119 11.90 -8.36 -41.26
C ARG A 119 10.44 -8.54 -41.70
N LEU A 120 9.62 -9.18 -40.87
CA LEU A 120 8.21 -9.43 -41.18
C LEU A 120 7.39 -8.13 -41.22
N ILE A 121 7.76 -7.13 -40.41
CA ILE A 121 7.05 -5.85 -40.35
C ILE A 121 7.62 -4.89 -41.40
N GLN A 122 7.04 -4.95 -42.61
CA GLN A 122 7.45 -4.12 -43.75
C GLN A 122 6.74 -2.76 -43.81
N ARG A 123 5.50 -2.66 -43.29
CA ARG A 123 4.70 -1.43 -43.31
C ARG A 123 5.33 -0.34 -42.43
N LEU A 124 5.43 0.88 -42.97
CA LEU A 124 6.09 2.01 -42.31
C LEU A 124 5.45 2.38 -40.97
N ASP A 125 4.11 2.42 -40.89
CA ASP A 125 3.38 2.78 -39.66
C ASP A 125 3.69 1.80 -38.51
N ASN A 126 3.61 0.49 -38.80
CA ASN A 126 3.90 -0.57 -37.83
C ASN A 126 5.37 -0.57 -37.39
N ARG A 127 6.27 -0.22 -38.32
CA ARG A 127 7.70 -0.09 -38.03
C ARG A 127 7.99 1.10 -37.11
N GLU A 128 7.30 2.22 -37.28
CA GLU A 128 7.44 3.39 -36.40
C GLU A 128 6.98 3.07 -34.97
N VAL A 129 5.85 2.36 -34.82
CA VAL A 129 5.38 1.87 -33.51
C VAL A 129 6.45 0.99 -32.84
N MET A 130 7.03 0.04 -33.57
CA MET A 130 8.12 -0.78 -33.05
C MET A 130 9.37 0.04 -32.68
N LEU A 131 9.71 1.06 -33.47
CA LEU A 131 10.86 1.93 -33.19
C LEU A 131 10.66 2.78 -31.95
N GLN A 132 9.45 3.29 -31.73
CA GLN A 132 9.10 4.00 -30.50
C GLN A 132 9.24 3.08 -29.27
N GLN A 133 8.78 1.83 -29.37
CA GLN A 133 8.97 0.84 -28.31
C GLN A 133 10.46 0.50 -28.12
N ALA A 134 11.23 0.32 -29.18
CA ALA A 134 12.67 0.09 -29.10
C ALA A 134 13.41 1.25 -28.41
N LYS A 135 13.04 2.51 -28.71
CA LYS A 135 13.57 3.70 -28.02
C LYS A 135 13.23 3.66 -26.52
N PHE A 136 12.01 3.30 -26.16
CA PHE A 136 11.60 3.18 -24.76
C PHE A 136 12.34 2.05 -24.02
N GLY A 137 12.49 0.86 -24.63
CA GLY A 137 13.26 -0.24 -24.03
C GLY A 137 14.73 0.08 -23.87
N ARG A 138 15.30 0.81 -24.82
CA ARG A 138 16.66 1.35 -24.73
C ARG A 138 16.79 2.36 -23.59
N PHE A 139 15.84 3.26 -23.42
CA PHE A 139 15.80 4.23 -22.32
C PHE A 139 15.75 3.53 -20.96
N VAL A 140 14.87 2.53 -20.79
CA VAL A 140 14.78 1.72 -19.57
C VAL A 140 16.11 1.01 -19.29
N ALA A 141 16.75 0.41 -20.29
CA ALA A 141 18.04 -0.25 -20.15
C ALA A 141 19.17 0.72 -19.73
N ILE A 142 19.19 1.95 -20.25
CA ILE A 142 20.16 2.98 -19.87
C ILE A 142 19.95 3.37 -18.40
N ILE A 143 18.72 3.63 -17.98
CA ILE A 143 18.41 4.00 -16.59
C ILE A 143 18.80 2.88 -15.63
N CYS A 144 18.50 1.62 -15.98
CA CYS A 144 18.94 0.47 -15.19
C CYS A 144 20.46 0.46 -15.01
N GLY A 145 21.21 0.68 -16.10
CA GLY A 145 22.67 0.80 -16.02
C GLY A 145 23.14 1.92 -15.09
N ILE A 146 22.62 3.14 -15.27
CA ILE A 146 23.03 4.32 -14.49
C ILE A 146 22.76 4.11 -13.00
N ILE A 147 21.56 3.68 -12.63
CA ILE A 147 21.15 3.53 -11.22
C ILE A 147 21.93 2.39 -10.55
N MET A 148 22.16 1.27 -11.24
CA MET A 148 22.83 0.11 -10.66
C MET A 148 24.35 0.28 -10.57
N TYR A 149 25.00 0.78 -11.63
CA TYR A 149 26.43 1.08 -11.56
C TYR A 149 26.70 2.24 -10.60
N GLY A 150 25.89 3.31 -10.65
CA GLY A 150 25.99 4.41 -9.69
C GLY A 150 25.86 3.92 -8.25
N GLY A 151 24.92 2.99 -8.00
CA GLY A 151 24.68 2.35 -6.71
C GLY A 151 25.93 1.72 -6.13
N THR A 152 26.48 0.81 -6.91
CA THR A 152 27.61 -0.02 -6.50
C THR A 152 28.92 0.74 -6.44
N ILE A 153 29.14 1.69 -7.36
CA ILE A 153 30.34 2.54 -7.38
C ILE A 153 30.34 3.52 -6.20
N LEU A 154 29.24 4.23 -5.95
CA LEU A 154 29.16 5.19 -4.84
C LEU A 154 29.37 4.49 -3.49
N PHE A 155 28.79 3.30 -3.30
CA PHE A 155 29.02 2.50 -2.10
C PHE A 155 30.46 2.01 -1.95
N SER A 156 31.09 1.58 -3.04
CA SER A 156 32.48 1.11 -3.02
C SER A 156 33.47 2.25 -2.73
N ILE A 157 33.26 3.41 -3.34
CA ILE A 157 34.08 4.63 -3.11
C ILE A 157 33.91 5.13 -1.68
N ALA A 158 32.67 5.24 -1.19
CA ALA A 158 32.39 5.71 0.17
C ALA A 158 33.08 4.84 1.23
N LYS A 159 33.21 3.53 0.98
CA LYS A 159 33.94 2.62 1.87
C LYS A 159 35.46 2.75 1.71
N ALA A 160 35.97 2.83 0.48
CA ALA A 160 37.40 2.92 0.19
C ALA A 160 38.05 4.22 0.69
N MET A 161 37.33 5.35 0.69
CA MET A 161 37.86 6.66 1.06
C MET A 161 38.21 6.82 2.54
N LYS A 162 37.66 5.99 3.43
CA LYS A 162 37.83 6.15 4.88
C LYS A 162 38.85 5.15 5.43
N THR A 163 40.03 5.62 5.86
CA THR A 163 41.01 4.76 6.51
C THR A 163 40.61 4.45 7.96
N ILE A 164 40.85 3.21 8.40
CA ILE A 164 40.67 2.76 9.77
C ILE A 164 42.05 2.41 10.33
N THR A 165 42.33 2.83 11.56
CA THR A 165 43.53 2.41 12.29
C THR A 165 43.28 1.09 13.00
N ILE A 166 44.15 0.12 12.79
CA ILE A 166 44.17 -1.15 13.50
C ILE A 166 45.43 -1.19 14.37
N ASN A 167 45.27 -1.44 15.66
CA ASN A 167 46.39 -1.63 16.57
C ASN A 167 46.67 -3.13 16.68
N VAL A 168 47.85 -3.56 16.23
CA VAL A 168 48.30 -4.95 16.31
C VAL A 168 49.56 -4.96 17.18
N GLY A 169 49.42 -5.29 18.47
CA GLY A 169 50.50 -5.14 19.44
C GLY A 169 50.76 -3.67 19.77
N ASN A 170 52.03 -3.24 19.74
CA ASN A 170 52.45 -1.85 19.99
C ASN A 170 52.48 -0.96 18.73
N GLU A 171 52.19 -1.51 17.56
CA GLU A 171 52.24 -0.77 16.29
C GLU A 171 50.82 -0.47 15.76
N THR A 172 50.67 0.73 15.19
CA THR A 172 49.42 1.22 14.61
C THR A 172 49.52 1.17 13.08
N PHE A 173 48.65 0.38 12.44
CA PHE A 173 48.58 0.27 10.98
C PHE A 173 47.32 0.97 10.47
N THR A 174 47.43 1.65 9.33
CA THR A 174 46.29 2.23 8.62
C THR A 174 45.82 1.28 7.52
N THR A 175 44.50 1.02 7.46
CA THR A 175 43.92 0.10 6.47
C THR A 175 42.66 0.67 5.84
N HIS A 176 42.47 0.40 4.55
CA HIS A 176 41.25 0.76 3.82
C HIS A 176 40.20 -0.35 3.99
N PRO A 177 39.00 -0.06 4.50
CA PRO A 177 37.99 -1.07 4.77
C PRO A 177 37.38 -1.59 3.46
N MET A 178 37.43 -2.90 3.30
CA MET A 178 36.89 -3.61 2.14
C MET A 178 35.36 -3.74 2.19
N THR A 179 34.69 -3.76 1.02
CA THR A 179 33.24 -4.01 0.94
C THR A 179 32.88 -5.40 1.43
N CYS A 180 33.69 -6.40 1.06
CA CYS A 180 33.63 -7.76 1.56
C CYS A 180 34.96 -8.12 2.24
N PRO A 181 35.02 -8.31 3.57
CA PRO A 181 36.25 -8.70 4.23
C PRO A 181 36.74 -10.08 3.78
N VAL A 182 38.05 -10.28 3.79
CA VAL A 182 38.70 -11.55 3.44
C VAL A 182 38.99 -12.32 4.73
N TYR A 183 38.78 -13.64 4.72
CA TYR A 183 39.12 -14.50 5.85
C TYR A 183 40.62 -14.43 6.16
N SER A 184 40.96 -14.04 7.39
CA SER A 184 42.32 -13.64 7.77
C SER A 184 43.35 -14.76 7.62
N LYS A 185 42.91 -16.03 7.74
CA LYS A 185 43.78 -17.20 7.60
C LYS A 185 44.09 -17.60 6.15
N ILE A 186 43.35 -17.09 5.17
CA ILE A 186 43.64 -17.33 3.75
C ILE A 186 44.62 -16.28 3.25
N ILE A 187 44.26 -15.00 3.42
CA ILE A 187 45.09 -13.86 3.03
C ILE A 187 44.89 -12.79 4.11
N ASP A 188 45.97 -12.34 4.73
CA ASP A 188 45.93 -11.25 5.70
C ASP A 188 45.92 -9.89 4.99
N ALA A 189 44.73 -9.49 4.53
CA ALA A 189 44.50 -8.24 3.81
C ALA A 189 44.44 -7.02 4.74
N ARG A 190 44.88 -7.12 6.00
CA ARG A 190 44.93 -5.99 6.94
C ARG A 190 46.10 -5.05 6.64
N PHE A 191 47.19 -5.57 6.08
CA PHE A 191 48.44 -4.85 5.86
C PHE A 191 48.63 -4.39 4.41
N SER A 192 49.30 -3.25 4.22
CA SER A 192 49.76 -2.79 2.90
C SER A 192 50.98 -3.63 2.46
N PRO A 193 51.12 -4.01 1.17
CA PRO A 193 50.32 -3.62 -0.01
C PRO A 193 49.14 -4.56 -0.33
N VAL A 194 48.97 -5.66 0.43
CA VAL A 194 47.94 -6.69 0.15
C VAL A 194 46.53 -6.11 0.20
N ASN A 195 46.27 -5.17 1.13
CA ASN A 195 44.98 -4.49 1.25
C ASN A 195 44.58 -3.73 -0.03
N GLU A 196 45.52 -2.99 -0.63
CA GLU A 196 45.27 -2.19 -1.84
C GLU A 196 45.01 -3.10 -3.04
N ILE A 197 45.79 -4.17 -3.19
CA ILE A 197 45.61 -5.19 -4.24
C ILE A 197 44.25 -5.88 -4.10
N ALA A 198 43.87 -6.27 -2.87
CA ALA A 198 42.58 -6.89 -2.59
C ALA A 198 41.41 -5.93 -2.90
N LEU A 199 41.55 -4.64 -2.60
CA LEU A 199 40.55 -3.63 -2.91
C LEU A 199 40.35 -3.46 -4.42
N VAL A 200 41.43 -3.40 -5.21
CA VAL A 200 41.36 -3.34 -6.67
C VAL A 200 40.67 -4.59 -7.23
N LEU A 201 41.06 -5.77 -6.75
CA LEU A 201 40.45 -7.03 -7.19
C LEU A 201 38.96 -7.11 -6.84
N GLN A 202 38.55 -6.60 -5.68
CA GLN A 202 37.15 -6.51 -5.28
C GLN A 202 36.33 -5.55 -6.15
N ASN A 203 36.91 -4.40 -6.53
CA ASN A 203 36.24 -3.46 -7.42
C ASN A 203 36.11 -4.00 -8.85
N LEU A 204 37.09 -4.77 -9.34
CA LEU A 204 36.94 -5.45 -10.63
C LEU A 204 35.86 -6.54 -10.55
N ALA A 205 35.82 -7.32 -9.47
CA ALA A 205 34.79 -8.33 -9.27
C ALA A 205 33.39 -7.72 -9.15
N ILE A 206 33.22 -6.59 -8.45
CA ILE A 206 31.92 -5.93 -8.31
C ILE A 206 31.44 -5.39 -9.66
N LEU A 207 32.32 -4.89 -10.52
CA LEU A 207 31.96 -4.48 -11.88
C LEU A 207 31.42 -5.66 -12.69
N VAL A 208 32.07 -6.84 -12.64
CA VAL A 208 31.59 -8.04 -13.34
C VAL A 208 30.20 -8.46 -12.83
N VAL A 209 30.01 -8.49 -11.51
CA VAL A 209 28.72 -8.83 -10.87
C VAL A 209 27.64 -7.81 -11.25
N SER A 210 27.90 -6.52 -11.14
CA SER A 210 26.98 -5.45 -11.54
C SER A 210 26.63 -5.53 -13.03
N SER A 211 27.62 -5.76 -13.91
CA SER A 211 27.39 -5.94 -15.34
C SER A 211 26.51 -7.13 -15.66
N SER A 212 26.62 -8.22 -14.90
CA SER A 212 25.76 -9.41 -15.09
C SER A 212 24.31 -9.12 -14.72
N THR A 213 24.06 -8.44 -13.59
CA THR A 213 22.71 -8.08 -13.14
C THR A 213 22.09 -7.04 -14.07
N VAL A 214 22.81 -5.97 -14.41
CA VAL A 214 22.35 -4.95 -15.39
C VAL A 214 22.08 -5.60 -16.75
N GLY A 215 22.94 -6.52 -17.17
CA GLY A 215 22.77 -7.29 -18.39
C GLY A 215 21.46 -8.09 -18.40
N ALA A 216 21.15 -8.79 -17.31
CA ALA A 216 19.89 -9.51 -17.15
C ALA A 216 18.67 -8.56 -17.17
N CYS A 217 18.69 -7.49 -16.36
CA CYS A 217 17.60 -6.50 -16.31
C CYS A 217 17.35 -5.84 -17.68
N SER A 218 18.43 -5.44 -18.37
CA SER A 218 18.33 -4.80 -19.68
C SER A 218 17.76 -5.73 -20.75
N LEU A 219 18.14 -7.01 -20.77
CA LEU A 219 17.57 -8.00 -21.69
C LEU A 219 16.09 -8.24 -21.39
N ALA A 220 15.70 -8.37 -20.11
CA ALA A 220 14.30 -8.49 -19.73
C ALA A 220 13.47 -7.30 -20.22
N ALA A 221 13.97 -6.07 -20.01
CA ALA A 221 13.29 -4.85 -20.45
C ALA A 221 13.14 -4.79 -21.97
N VAL A 222 14.22 -5.01 -22.72
CA VAL A 222 14.20 -4.94 -24.19
C VAL A 222 13.30 -6.02 -24.78
N PHE A 223 13.35 -7.26 -24.28
CA PHE A 223 12.48 -8.34 -24.75
C PHE A 223 11.01 -8.07 -24.44
N ALA A 224 10.71 -7.61 -23.23
CA ALA A 224 9.36 -7.26 -22.83
C ALA A 224 8.75 -6.17 -23.70
N ILE A 225 9.50 -5.09 -23.90
CA ILE A 225 9.04 -3.93 -24.65
C ILE A 225 8.95 -4.25 -26.15
N HIS A 226 9.82 -5.11 -26.68
CA HIS A 226 9.66 -5.67 -28.03
C HIS A 226 8.36 -6.45 -28.15
N ALA A 227 8.06 -7.35 -27.21
CA ALA A 227 6.79 -8.08 -27.20
C ALA A 227 5.58 -7.15 -27.12
N CYS A 228 5.65 -6.09 -26.30
CA CYS A 228 4.59 -5.07 -26.23
C CYS A 228 4.43 -4.31 -27.56
N GLY A 229 5.53 -4.04 -28.26
CA GLY A 229 5.49 -3.47 -29.62
C GLY A 229 4.81 -4.39 -30.63
N GLN A 230 5.11 -5.69 -30.59
CA GLN A 230 4.43 -6.68 -31.44
C GLN A 230 2.92 -6.76 -31.11
N LEU A 231 2.54 -6.75 -29.83
CA LEU A 231 1.13 -6.75 -29.42
C LEU A 231 0.40 -5.48 -29.89
N LYS A 232 1.05 -4.32 -29.89
CA LYS A 232 0.47 -3.08 -30.46
C LYS A 232 0.29 -3.15 -31.97
N VAL A 233 1.22 -3.76 -32.69
CA VAL A 233 1.08 -4.00 -34.13
C VAL A 233 -0.07 -4.98 -34.41
N LEU A 234 -0.17 -6.06 -33.62
CA LEU A 234 -1.29 -7.01 -33.69
C LEU A 234 -2.65 -6.31 -33.47
N ASN A 235 -2.73 -5.40 -32.49
CA ASN A 235 -3.93 -4.62 -32.22
C ASN A 235 -4.31 -3.72 -33.40
N ALA A 236 -3.34 -3.11 -34.08
CA ALA A 236 -3.59 -2.35 -35.30
C ALA A 236 -4.15 -3.25 -36.42
N TRP A 237 -3.61 -4.46 -36.58
CA TRP A 237 -4.12 -5.42 -37.58
C TRP A 237 -5.55 -5.89 -37.27
N LEU A 238 -5.90 -6.05 -35.99
CA LEU A 238 -7.28 -6.35 -35.57
C LEU A 238 -8.26 -5.25 -35.96
N HIS A 239 -7.88 -3.97 -35.82
CA HIS A 239 -8.72 -2.85 -36.28
C HIS A 239 -8.85 -2.81 -37.82
N GLU A 240 -7.77 -3.08 -38.55
CA GLU A 240 -7.77 -3.10 -40.02
C GLU A 240 -8.57 -4.26 -40.62
N LEU A 241 -8.79 -5.33 -39.86
CA LEU A 241 -9.63 -6.46 -40.24
C LEU A 241 -11.08 -6.03 -40.54
N VAL A 242 -11.58 -5.01 -39.85
CA VAL A 242 -12.95 -4.49 -40.02
C VAL A 242 -13.04 -3.39 -41.08
N GLN A 243 -12.05 -2.50 -41.18
CA GLN A 243 -12.13 -1.36 -42.08
C GLN A 243 -12.09 -1.74 -43.58
N ASN A 244 -11.48 -2.88 -43.92
CA ASN A 244 -11.26 -3.30 -45.31
C ASN A 244 -12.28 -4.34 -45.83
N GLN A 245 -13.55 -4.21 -45.45
CA GLN A 245 -14.62 -5.14 -45.85
C GLN A 245 -14.89 -5.24 -47.36
N LYS A 246 -14.41 -4.30 -48.16
CA LYS A 246 -14.69 -4.23 -49.60
C LYS A 246 -13.93 -5.26 -50.45
N GLU A 247 -13.00 -6.03 -49.88
CA GLU A 247 -12.06 -6.91 -50.63
C GLU A 247 -12.47 -8.41 -50.67
N GLY A 248 -13.71 -8.75 -50.31
CA GLY A 248 -14.23 -10.13 -50.40
C GLY A 248 -13.88 -11.04 -49.20
N ASN A 249 -14.65 -12.12 -49.02
CA ASN A 249 -14.63 -12.99 -47.83
C ASN A 249 -13.31 -13.77 -47.66
N ASP A 250 -12.76 -14.32 -48.75
CA ASP A 250 -11.49 -15.07 -48.75
C ASP A 250 -10.30 -14.22 -48.27
N THR A 251 -10.34 -12.91 -48.53
CA THR A 251 -9.31 -11.96 -48.11
C THR A 251 -9.35 -11.71 -46.61
N ALA A 252 -10.55 -11.63 -46.02
CA ALA A 252 -10.73 -11.45 -44.57
C ALA A 252 -10.32 -12.70 -43.77
N GLU A 253 -10.63 -13.90 -44.26
CA GLU A 253 -10.20 -15.15 -43.63
C GLU A 253 -8.66 -15.30 -43.65
N ARG A 254 -7.99 -14.94 -44.76
CA ARG A 254 -6.52 -14.92 -44.83
C ARG A 254 -5.90 -13.88 -43.89
N LYS A 255 -6.49 -12.68 -43.77
CA LYS A 255 -6.03 -11.65 -42.83
C LYS A 255 -6.17 -12.12 -41.38
N LEU A 256 -7.29 -12.77 -41.03
CA LEU A 256 -7.49 -13.35 -39.71
C LEU A 256 -6.48 -14.48 -39.42
N ALA A 257 -6.19 -15.35 -40.38
CA ALA A 257 -5.17 -16.39 -40.24
C ALA A 257 -3.78 -15.79 -39.94
N ALA A 258 -3.40 -14.72 -40.65
CA ALA A 258 -2.16 -13.99 -40.40
C ALA A 258 -2.12 -13.33 -39.00
N ILE A 259 -3.24 -12.78 -38.53
CA ILE A 259 -3.37 -12.23 -37.16
C ILE A 259 -3.17 -13.32 -36.12
N VAL A 260 -3.82 -14.48 -36.28
CA VAL A 260 -3.69 -15.62 -35.36
C VAL A 260 -2.26 -16.17 -35.35
N GLU A 261 -1.64 -16.35 -36.51
CA GLU A 261 -0.26 -16.80 -36.62
C GLU A 261 0.70 -15.82 -35.93
N HIS A 262 0.51 -14.52 -36.13
CA HIS A 262 1.31 -13.47 -35.48
C HIS A 262 1.09 -13.47 -33.96
N HIS A 263 -0.14 -13.60 -33.48
CA HIS A 263 -0.45 -13.70 -32.05
C HIS A 263 0.23 -14.92 -31.41
N LEU A 264 0.13 -16.10 -32.03
CA LEU A 264 0.80 -17.32 -31.53
C LEU A 264 2.32 -17.17 -31.49
N ARG A 265 2.90 -16.51 -32.50
CA ARG A 265 4.33 -16.18 -32.54
C ARG A 265 4.75 -15.30 -31.36
N ILE A 266 3.99 -14.24 -31.07
CA ILE A 266 4.25 -13.35 -29.92
C ILE A 266 4.15 -14.11 -28.61
N LEU A 267 3.12 -14.95 -28.44
CA LEU A 267 2.94 -15.74 -27.23
C LEU A 267 4.07 -16.76 -27.03
N SER A 268 4.54 -17.39 -28.11
CA SER A 268 5.72 -18.25 -28.10
C SER A 268 6.98 -17.50 -27.70
N PHE A 269 7.14 -16.26 -28.17
CA PHE A 269 8.22 -15.36 -27.76
C PHE A 269 8.17 -15.04 -26.26
N ILE A 270 7.02 -14.61 -25.75
CA ILE A 270 6.82 -14.27 -24.32
C ILE A 270 7.08 -15.50 -23.43
N SER A 271 6.60 -16.69 -23.83
CA SER A 271 6.85 -17.94 -23.11
C SER A 271 8.34 -18.27 -23.03
N ARG A 272 9.10 -18.05 -24.12
CA ARG A 272 10.56 -18.25 -24.12
C ARG A 272 11.25 -17.24 -23.20
N VAL A 273 10.85 -15.97 -23.23
CA VAL A 273 11.39 -14.92 -22.34
C VAL A 273 11.16 -15.29 -20.87
N GLU A 274 9.95 -15.72 -20.50
CA GLU A 274 9.62 -16.18 -19.14
C GLU A 274 10.51 -17.37 -18.72
N SER A 275 10.67 -18.35 -19.60
CA SER A 275 11.48 -19.54 -19.32
C SER A 275 12.97 -19.24 -19.09
N ILE A 276 13.48 -18.17 -19.72
CA ILE A 276 14.86 -17.69 -19.54
C ILE A 276 14.98 -16.89 -18.25
N MET A 277 14.03 -15.99 -17.98
CA MET A 277 14.16 -14.97 -16.94
C MET A 277 13.65 -15.40 -15.57
N HIS A 278 12.74 -16.38 -15.43
CA HIS A 278 12.10 -16.67 -14.15
C HIS A 278 13.08 -16.96 -12.98
N LYS A 279 14.22 -17.60 -13.26
CA LYS A 279 15.25 -17.88 -12.22
C LYS A 279 16.03 -16.62 -11.82
N ALA A 280 16.38 -15.79 -12.79
CA ALA A 280 17.02 -14.50 -12.54
C ALA A 280 16.08 -13.59 -11.74
N SER A 281 14.81 -13.50 -12.14
CA SER A 281 13.80 -12.71 -11.43
C SER A 281 13.54 -13.17 -10.00
N LEU A 282 13.64 -14.48 -9.71
CA LEU A 282 13.56 -14.99 -8.32
C LEU A 282 14.76 -14.53 -7.49
N ALA A 283 15.96 -14.65 -8.04
CA ALA A 283 17.19 -14.24 -7.38
C ALA A 283 17.19 -12.74 -7.08
N GLU A 284 16.74 -11.90 -8.03
CA GLU A 284 16.59 -10.46 -7.82
C GLU A 284 15.54 -10.15 -6.76
N LEU A 285 14.33 -10.72 -6.86
CA LEU A 285 13.25 -10.44 -5.92
C LEU A 285 13.65 -10.80 -4.48
N MET A 286 14.09 -12.04 -4.24
CA MET A 286 14.49 -12.50 -2.91
C MET A 286 15.76 -11.80 -2.41
N GLY A 287 16.77 -11.67 -3.28
CA GLY A 287 18.06 -11.08 -2.96
C GLY A 287 17.97 -9.61 -2.60
N CYS A 288 17.23 -8.81 -3.39
CA CYS A 288 17.02 -7.40 -3.12
C CYS A 288 16.12 -7.17 -1.92
N THR A 289 15.08 -7.98 -1.69
CA THR A 289 14.26 -7.91 -0.46
C THR A 289 15.10 -8.10 0.80
N ILE A 290 15.94 -9.14 0.86
CA ILE A 290 16.82 -9.37 2.02
C ILE A 290 17.86 -8.25 2.14
N SER A 291 18.41 -7.80 1.01
CA SER A 291 19.41 -6.72 0.98
C SER A 291 18.83 -5.39 1.44
N LEU A 292 17.60 -5.05 1.07
CA LEU A 292 16.90 -3.83 1.50
C LEU A 292 16.71 -3.83 3.03
N CYS A 293 16.34 -4.95 3.63
CA CYS A 293 16.26 -5.09 5.09
C CYS A 293 17.62 -4.81 5.76
N LEU A 294 18.69 -5.41 5.23
CA LEU A 294 20.05 -5.24 5.78
C LEU A 294 20.60 -3.84 5.57
N ILE A 295 20.36 -3.23 4.41
CA ILE A 295 20.74 -1.84 4.12
C ILE A 295 19.96 -0.90 5.03
N GLY A 296 18.66 -1.11 5.23
CA GLY A 296 17.85 -0.34 6.17
C GLY A 296 18.44 -0.37 7.59
N TYR A 297 18.81 -1.56 8.08
CA TYR A 297 19.52 -1.69 9.36
C TYR A 297 20.88 -0.94 9.37
N ASN A 298 21.71 -1.12 8.34
CA ASN A 298 23.03 -0.48 8.26
C ASN A 298 22.92 1.05 8.14
N THR A 299 21.89 1.59 7.50
CA THR A 299 21.60 3.03 7.46
C THR A 299 21.31 3.56 8.86
N ILE A 300 20.49 2.85 9.64
CA ILE A 300 20.18 3.22 11.03
C ILE A 300 21.47 3.22 11.87
N MET A 301 22.29 2.16 11.75
CA MET A 301 23.57 2.08 12.47
C MET A 301 24.59 3.14 12.03
N ALA A 302 24.59 3.55 10.76
CA ALA A 302 25.48 4.60 10.25
C ALA A 302 25.02 6.00 10.69
N TRP A 303 23.71 6.19 10.84
CA TRP A 303 23.10 7.42 11.35
C TRP A 303 23.54 7.71 12.80
N GLU A 304 23.68 6.67 13.62
CA GLU A 304 24.22 6.76 14.99
C GLU A 304 25.63 7.40 15.02
N THR A 305 26.45 7.15 14.00
CA THR A 305 27.83 7.65 13.91
C THR A 305 27.98 8.96 13.12
N PHE A 306 26.86 9.56 12.67
CA PHE A 306 26.81 10.76 11.81
C PHE A 306 27.77 10.72 10.60
N ASP A 307 28.01 9.53 10.06
CA ASP A 307 28.91 9.34 8.92
C ASP A 307 28.15 9.65 7.62
N ILE A 308 28.11 10.94 7.25
CA ILE A 308 27.34 11.46 6.10
C ILE A 308 27.66 10.69 4.81
N ALA A 309 28.93 10.34 4.58
CA ALA A 309 29.36 9.59 3.41
C ALA A 309 28.76 8.17 3.38
N LYS A 310 28.77 7.46 4.52
CA LYS A 310 28.14 6.13 4.63
C LYS A 310 26.64 6.20 4.48
N ILE A 311 25.98 7.13 5.17
CA ILE A 311 24.52 7.32 5.10
C ILE A 311 24.10 7.57 3.66
N THR A 312 24.74 8.52 2.98
CA THR A 312 24.47 8.85 1.57
C THR A 312 24.66 7.62 0.68
N SER A 313 25.72 6.84 0.89
CA SER A 313 25.98 5.64 0.11
C SER A 313 24.93 4.53 0.33
N TYR A 314 24.45 4.35 1.56
CA TYR A 314 23.41 3.37 1.87
C TYR A 314 22.04 3.79 1.33
N VAL A 315 21.70 5.08 1.37
CA VAL A 315 20.46 5.61 0.78
C VAL A 315 20.46 5.41 -0.74
N PHE A 316 21.56 5.73 -1.41
CA PHE A 316 21.66 5.55 -2.85
C PHE A 316 21.61 4.05 -3.24
N MET A 317 22.25 3.18 -2.47
CA MET A 317 22.13 1.72 -2.64
C MET A 317 20.69 1.22 -2.40
N TYR A 318 20.00 1.75 -1.39
CA TYR A 318 18.60 1.41 -1.09
C TYR A 318 17.68 1.76 -2.27
N LEU A 319 17.81 2.97 -2.81
CA LEU A 319 17.06 3.41 -4.00
C LEU A 319 17.39 2.54 -5.22
N SER A 320 18.66 2.18 -5.41
CA SER A 320 19.11 1.31 -6.51
C SER A 320 18.46 -0.07 -6.45
N MET A 321 18.44 -0.70 -5.27
CA MET A 321 17.85 -2.02 -5.07
C MET A 321 16.32 -2.00 -5.18
N GLY A 322 15.67 -0.95 -4.66
CA GLY A 322 14.23 -0.74 -4.84
C GLY A 322 13.85 -0.59 -6.32
N PHE A 323 14.65 0.16 -7.08
CA PHE A 323 14.45 0.35 -8.51
C PHE A 323 14.56 -0.96 -9.30
N ASN A 324 15.49 -1.85 -8.94
CA ASN A 324 15.62 -3.15 -9.62
C ASN A 324 14.35 -3.99 -9.47
N ILE A 325 13.81 -4.09 -8.25
CA ILE A 325 12.55 -4.83 -8.00
C ILE A 325 11.42 -4.18 -8.80
N PHE A 326 11.32 -2.85 -8.77
CA PHE A 326 10.31 -2.11 -9.52
C PHE A 326 10.34 -2.44 -11.02
N ILE A 327 11.51 -2.46 -11.66
CA ILE A 327 11.63 -2.73 -13.09
C ILE A 327 11.13 -4.12 -13.46
N PHE A 328 11.47 -5.17 -12.70
CA PHE A 328 10.97 -6.52 -12.99
C PHE A 328 9.45 -6.61 -12.83
N CYS A 329 8.88 -5.99 -11.80
CA CYS A 329 7.45 -5.95 -11.56
C CYS A 329 6.70 -5.13 -12.63
N TYR A 330 7.27 -3.99 -13.03
CA TYR A 330 6.74 -3.14 -14.09
C TYR A 330 6.71 -3.86 -15.45
N ILE A 331 7.79 -4.54 -15.80
CA ILE A 331 7.87 -5.37 -17.02
C ILE A 331 6.81 -6.49 -17.00
N GLY A 332 6.67 -7.18 -15.88
CA GLY A 332 5.68 -8.25 -15.72
C GLY A 332 4.24 -7.73 -15.87
N GLU A 333 3.94 -6.57 -15.28
CA GLU A 333 2.64 -5.92 -15.37
C GLU A 333 2.30 -5.52 -16.82
N ILE A 334 3.19 -4.78 -17.49
CA ILE A 334 2.90 -4.29 -18.84
C ILE A 334 2.66 -5.44 -19.81
N ILE A 335 3.49 -6.49 -19.79
CA ILE A 335 3.26 -7.65 -20.68
C ILE A 335 1.89 -8.26 -20.39
N THR A 336 1.55 -8.43 -19.11
CA THR A 336 0.27 -9.02 -18.70
C THR A 336 -0.90 -8.17 -19.17
N GLU A 337 -0.82 -6.85 -18.99
CA GLU A 337 -1.84 -5.89 -19.42
C GLU A 337 -2.01 -5.87 -20.94
N GLN A 338 -0.90 -5.79 -21.69
CA GLN A 338 -0.96 -5.80 -23.16
C GLN A 338 -1.54 -7.10 -23.71
N CYS A 339 -1.26 -8.25 -23.08
CA CYS A 339 -1.84 -9.53 -23.48
C CYS A 339 -3.36 -9.58 -23.23
N LYS A 340 -3.86 -8.99 -22.13
CA LYS A 340 -5.31 -8.89 -21.88
C LYS A 340 -5.98 -7.96 -22.89
N ARG A 341 -5.33 -6.83 -23.18
CA ARG A 341 -5.84 -5.78 -24.07
C ARG A 341 -6.12 -6.29 -25.49
N VAL A 342 -5.39 -7.30 -25.98
CA VAL A 342 -5.70 -7.95 -27.26
C VAL A 342 -7.15 -8.48 -27.29
N GLY A 343 -7.61 -9.08 -26.20
CA GLY A 343 -8.98 -9.59 -26.07
C GLY A 343 -10.02 -8.50 -26.04
N GLU A 344 -9.74 -7.43 -25.29
CA GLU A 344 -10.61 -6.26 -25.23
C GLU A 344 -10.75 -5.61 -26.61
N ILE A 345 -9.64 -5.44 -27.34
CA ILE A 345 -9.66 -4.87 -28.69
C ILE A 345 -10.39 -5.78 -29.67
N ALA A 346 -10.15 -7.10 -29.62
CA ALA A 346 -10.87 -8.07 -30.44
C ALA A 346 -12.39 -8.06 -30.16
N TYR A 347 -12.80 -7.77 -28.93
CA TYR A 347 -14.21 -7.62 -28.55
C TYR A 347 -14.82 -6.27 -29.01
N MET A 348 -14.05 -5.18 -28.90
CA MET A 348 -14.48 -3.82 -29.30
C MET A 348 -14.42 -3.57 -30.82
N THR A 349 -13.90 -4.55 -31.56
CA THR A 349 -13.93 -4.57 -33.02
C THR A 349 -15.39 -4.72 -33.49
N ASP A 350 -15.81 -4.11 -34.61
CA ASP A 350 -17.19 -4.25 -35.13
C ASP A 350 -17.46 -5.64 -35.72
N TRP A 351 -17.31 -6.68 -34.89
CA TRP A 351 -17.35 -8.09 -35.26
C TRP A 351 -18.70 -8.50 -35.84
N TYR A 352 -19.78 -7.78 -35.50
CA TYR A 352 -21.12 -7.99 -36.05
C TYR A 352 -21.20 -7.65 -37.54
N ASN A 353 -20.29 -6.81 -38.05
CA ASN A 353 -20.20 -6.54 -39.48
C ASN A 353 -19.37 -7.61 -40.22
N LEU A 354 -18.56 -8.42 -39.52
CA LEU A 354 -17.74 -9.45 -40.14
C LEU A 354 -18.58 -10.68 -40.52
N HIS A 355 -18.15 -11.39 -41.56
CA HIS A 355 -18.76 -12.66 -41.94
C HIS A 355 -18.69 -13.67 -40.77
N HIS A 356 -19.73 -14.48 -40.59
CA HIS A 356 -19.89 -15.37 -39.43
C HIS A 356 -18.69 -16.30 -39.16
N LYS A 357 -17.99 -16.77 -40.22
CA LYS A 357 -16.77 -17.58 -40.09
C LYS A 357 -15.62 -16.80 -39.46
N THR A 358 -15.40 -15.56 -39.89
CA THR A 358 -14.35 -14.66 -39.39
C THR A 358 -14.67 -14.19 -37.97
N ALA A 359 -15.94 -13.85 -37.68
CA ALA A 359 -16.40 -13.47 -36.35
C ALA A 359 -16.18 -14.60 -35.32
N ARG A 360 -16.43 -15.87 -35.71
CA ARG A 360 -16.18 -17.04 -34.86
C ARG A 360 -14.69 -17.19 -34.48
N GLY A 361 -13.77 -16.83 -35.37
CA GLY A 361 -12.34 -16.88 -35.07
C GLY A 361 -11.87 -15.85 -34.04
N LEU A 362 -12.56 -14.70 -33.92
CA LEU A 362 -12.28 -13.72 -32.87
C LEU A 362 -12.58 -14.25 -31.47
N ILE A 363 -13.57 -15.15 -31.33
CA ILE A 363 -13.90 -15.80 -30.05
C ILE A 363 -12.68 -16.55 -29.49
N LEU A 364 -11.92 -17.24 -30.35
CA LEU A 364 -10.72 -17.96 -29.94
C LEU A 364 -9.62 -16.99 -29.49
N ILE A 365 -9.48 -15.83 -30.16
CA ILE A 365 -8.52 -14.80 -29.77
C ILE A 365 -8.88 -14.25 -28.38
N ILE A 366 -10.15 -13.90 -28.15
CA ILE A 366 -10.67 -13.40 -26.86
C ILE A 366 -10.49 -14.43 -25.75
N ALA A 367 -10.85 -15.69 -26.02
CA ALA A 367 -10.70 -16.79 -25.08
C ALA A 367 -9.22 -17.00 -24.72
N ARG A 368 -8.31 -16.93 -25.71
CA ARG A 368 -6.88 -17.05 -25.43
C ARG A 368 -6.38 -15.86 -24.62
N SER A 369 -6.67 -14.62 -25.01
CA SER A 369 -6.18 -13.42 -24.30
C SER A 369 -6.60 -13.36 -22.82
N ASN A 370 -7.72 -14.00 -22.45
CA ASN A 370 -8.12 -14.14 -21.05
C ASN A 370 -7.20 -15.05 -20.23
N ASN A 371 -6.53 -16.02 -20.86
CA ASN A 371 -5.55 -16.92 -20.22
C ASN A 371 -4.11 -16.45 -20.46
N VAL A 372 -3.73 -15.32 -19.86
CA VAL A 372 -2.47 -14.61 -20.11
C VAL A 372 -1.24 -15.38 -19.64
N ILE A 373 -0.16 -15.32 -20.44
CA ILE A 373 1.17 -15.77 -19.98
C ILE A 373 1.68 -14.74 -18.98
N LYS A 374 1.67 -15.14 -17.72
CA LYS A 374 2.12 -14.35 -16.59
C LYS A 374 3.64 -14.50 -16.42
N ILE A 375 4.37 -13.39 -16.32
CA ILE A 375 5.80 -13.43 -16.01
C ILE A 375 5.95 -13.74 -14.52
N THR A 376 6.73 -14.77 -14.20
CA THR A 376 6.90 -15.24 -12.81
C THR A 376 8.34 -15.13 -12.33
N ALA A 377 8.50 -14.92 -11.04
CA ALA A 377 9.74 -15.15 -10.32
C ALA A 377 9.72 -16.59 -9.77
N GLY A 378 10.58 -17.44 -10.34
CA GLY A 378 10.79 -18.81 -9.88
C GLY A 378 9.58 -19.74 -10.02
N LYS A 379 8.55 -19.36 -10.79
CA LYS A 379 7.22 -19.99 -10.79
C LYS A 379 6.48 -19.95 -9.44
N LEU A 380 6.97 -19.15 -8.49
CA LEU A 380 6.40 -18.99 -7.16
C LEU A 380 5.60 -17.70 -7.03
N PHE A 381 6.14 -16.59 -7.56
CA PHE A 381 5.53 -15.28 -7.45
C PHE A 381 5.22 -14.70 -8.82
N HIS A 382 4.05 -14.09 -8.95
CA HIS A 382 3.72 -13.30 -10.13
C HIS A 382 4.43 -11.94 -10.04
N LEU A 383 5.12 -11.53 -11.11
CA LEU A 383 5.72 -10.20 -11.17
C LEU A 383 4.65 -9.18 -11.60
N SER A 384 4.19 -8.37 -10.65
CA SER A 384 3.19 -7.32 -10.84
C SER A 384 3.48 -6.10 -9.97
N ILE A 385 2.85 -4.97 -10.29
CA ILE A 385 2.92 -3.77 -9.43
C ILE A 385 2.38 -4.07 -8.03
N ALA A 386 1.37 -4.95 -7.92
CA ALA A 386 0.88 -5.43 -6.62
C ALA A 386 1.97 -6.14 -5.80
N THR A 387 2.75 -7.04 -6.41
CA THR A 387 3.88 -7.71 -5.73
C THR A 387 4.97 -6.72 -5.32
N PHE A 388 5.26 -5.69 -6.13
CA PHE A 388 6.14 -4.60 -5.71
C PHE A 388 5.57 -3.83 -4.52
N GLY A 389 4.26 -3.58 -4.50
CA GLY A 389 3.55 -3.00 -3.37
C GLY A 389 3.67 -3.86 -2.12
N ASP A 390 3.40 -5.16 -2.21
CA ASP A 390 3.52 -6.11 -1.08
C ASP A 390 4.95 -6.16 -0.53
N VAL A 391 5.95 -6.21 -1.40
CA VAL A 391 7.37 -6.15 -1.01
C VAL A 391 7.70 -4.81 -0.37
N SER A 392 7.30 -3.69 -1.00
CA SER A 392 7.53 -2.35 -0.46
C SER A 392 6.84 -2.17 0.91
N ASN A 393 5.66 -2.73 1.10
CA ASN A 393 4.88 -2.70 2.34
C ASN A 393 5.48 -3.59 3.42
N ALA A 394 6.00 -4.77 3.07
CA ALA A 394 6.79 -5.61 3.97
C ALA A 394 8.08 -4.89 4.42
N HIS A 395 8.55 -3.90 3.67
CA HIS A 395 9.74 -3.11 3.96
C HIS A 395 9.47 -1.70 4.52
N ILE A 396 8.22 -1.19 4.64
CA ILE A 396 8.01 0.20 5.10
C ILE A 396 8.65 0.36 6.50
N PRO A 397 9.79 1.06 6.60
CA PRO A 397 10.59 1.06 7.81
C PRO A 397 9.92 1.88 8.91
N VAL A 398 9.09 2.87 8.56
CA VAL A 398 8.62 3.88 9.53
C VAL A 398 7.80 3.25 10.67
N ILE A 399 6.89 2.32 10.36
CA ILE A 399 6.06 1.65 11.38
C ILE A 399 6.86 0.55 12.09
N ALA A 400 7.60 -0.29 11.36
CA ALA A 400 8.34 -1.41 11.96
C ALA A 400 9.53 -0.94 12.83
N VAL A 401 10.27 0.08 12.39
CA VAL A 401 11.44 0.65 13.09
C VAL A 401 11.03 1.29 14.42
N THR A 402 9.81 1.80 14.55
CA THR A 402 9.34 2.36 15.84
C THR A 402 8.49 1.38 16.67
N THR A 403 7.84 0.40 16.04
CA THR A 403 6.94 -0.55 16.71
C THR A 403 7.70 -1.75 17.28
N ILE A 404 8.69 -2.29 16.56
CA ILE A 404 9.49 -3.42 17.04
C ILE A 404 10.27 -3.04 18.31
N PRO A 405 10.96 -1.88 18.39
CA PRO A 405 11.64 -1.50 19.62
C PRO A 405 10.68 -1.19 20.78
N CYS A 406 9.46 -0.72 20.51
CA CYS A 406 8.46 -0.49 21.57
C CYS A 406 7.86 -1.81 22.09
N LEU A 407 7.66 -2.81 21.22
CA LEU A 407 7.29 -4.18 21.63
C LEU A 407 8.41 -4.84 22.45
N LEU A 408 9.66 -4.71 22.02
CA LEU A 408 10.82 -5.24 22.74
C LEU A 408 10.98 -4.57 24.11
N TYR A 409 10.69 -3.28 24.24
CA TYR A 409 10.65 -2.60 25.53
C TYR A 409 9.61 -3.24 26.47
N VAL A 410 8.38 -3.46 26.00
CA VAL A 410 7.30 -4.06 26.81
C VAL A 410 7.66 -5.48 27.26
N ILE A 411 8.34 -6.24 26.42
CA ILE A 411 8.69 -7.64 26.69
C ILE A 411 9.90 -7.75 27.62
N PHE A 412 10.96 -6.96 27.38
CA PHE A 412 12.28 -7.19 27.97
C PHE A 412 12.74 -6.12 28.97
N GLU A 413 12.11 -4.95 29.03
CA GLU A 413 12.62 -3.79 29.81
C GLU A 413 11.58 -3.14 30.71
N ALA A 414 10.29 -3.31 30.44
CA ALA A 414 9.24 -2.80 31.30
C ALA A 414 9.11 -3.67 32.56
N ASP A 415 9.56 -3.15 33.70
CA ASP A 415 9.53 -3.86 34.98
C ASP A 415 8.14 -3.81 35.64
N ASN A 416 7.41 -2.69 35.46
CA ASN A 416 6.13 -2.45 36.13
C ASN A 416 4.92 -2.45 35.19
N ILE A 417 3.76 -2.89 35.70
CA ILE A 417 2.49 -2.93 34.94
C ILE A 417 2.14 -1.55 34.36
N LYS A 418 2.37 -0.48 35.11
CA LYS A 418 2.14 0.91 34.65
C LYS A 418 2.97 1.27 33.41
N GLN A 419 4.24 0.84 33.35
CA GLN A 419 5.12 1.08 32.20
C GLN A 419 4.69 0.27 30.98
N LYS A 420 4.34 -1.01 31.18
CA LYS A 420 3.77 -1.86 30.13
C LYS A 420 2.50 -1.25 29.56
N LEU A 421 1.57 -0.86 30.44
CA LEU A 421 0.29 -0.29 30.06
C LEU A 421 0.48 0.99 29.24
N ASN A 422 1.34 1.92 29.65
CA ASN A 422 1.61 3.18 28.93
C ASN A 422 2.06 2.99 27.47
N ALA A 423 2.68 1.85 27.13
CA ALA A 423 3.08 1.53 25.76
C ALA A 423 1.95 0.92 24.91
N VAL A 424 0.90 0.36 25.54
CA VAL A 424 -0.18 -0.35 24.85
C VAL A 424 -1.01 0.59 23.97
N ALA A 425 -1.39 1.79 24.46
CA ALA A 425 -2.24 2.70 23.69
C ALA A 425 -1.57 3.20 22.38
N PRO A 426 -0.31 3.66 22.38
CA PRO A 426 0.41 3.99 21.14
C PRO A 426 0.58 2.80 20.19
N LEU A 427 0.88 1.60 20.72
CA LEU A 427 1.01 0.37 19.93
C LEU A 427 -0.31 -0.01 19.26
N LEU A 428 -1.42 0.06 19.99
CA LEU A 428 -2.74 -0.24 19.48
C LEU A 428 -3.16 0.75 18.39
N HIS A 429 -2.90 2.05 18.58
CA HIS A 429 -3.15 3.05 17.55
C HIS A 429 -2.34 2.78 16.26
N ARG A 430 -1.06 2.41 16.38
CA ARG A 430 -0.23 2.04 15.21
C ARG A 430 -0.74 0.77 14.53
N ALA A 431 -1.18 -0.23 15.29
CA ALA A 431 -1.78 -1.44 14.75
C ALA A 431 -3.06 -1.12 13.96
N MET A 432 -3.93 -0.26 14.50
CA MET A 432 -5.14 0.19 13.81
C MET A 432 -4.82 0.90 12.49
N GLY A 433 -3.92 1.88 12.49
CA GLY A 433 -3.51 2.57 11.25
C GLY A 433 -2.95 1.59 10.22
N SER A 434 -2.18 0.59 10.66
CA SER A 434 -1.64 -0.45 9.77
C SER A 434 -2.75 -1.32 9.16
N VAL A 435 -3.79 -1.67 9.93
CA VAL A 435 -4.96 -2.40 9.42
C VAL A 435 -5.72 -1.56 8.39
N HIS A 436 -5.94 -0.27 8.65
CA HIS A 436 -6.60 0.63 7.71
C HIS A 436 -5.84 0.74 6.40
N TYR A 437 -4.53 0.98 6.49
CA TYR A 437 -3.65 1.04 5.33
C TYR A 437 -3.71 -0.27 4.52
N TRP A 438 -3.65 -1.42 5.19
CA TRP A 438 -3.76 -2.73 4.56
C TRP A 438 -5.10 -2.96 3.88
N VAL A 439 -6.22 -2.60 4.52
CA VAL A 439 -7.57 -2.72 3.94
C VAL A 439 -7.68 -1.87 2.67
N LEU A 440 -7.23 -0.60 2.72
CA LEU A 440 -7.28 0.32 1.58
C LEU A 440 -6.46 -0.20 0.39
N LEU A 441 -5.27 -0.73 0.64
CA LEU A 441 -4.43 -1.31 -0.41
C LEU A 441 -5.03 -2.58 -1.00
N LYS A 442 -5.45 -3.52 -0.14
CA LYS A 442 -6.01 -4.81 -0.58
C LYS A 442 -7.30 -4.64 -1.36
N ARG A 443 -8.10 -3.62 -1.03
CA ARG A 443 -9.38 -3.31 -1.68
C ARG A 443 -9.29 -2.19 -2.70
N SER A 444 -8.09 -1.73 -3.07
CA SER A 444 -7.88 -0.64 -4.03
C SER A 444 -8.67 -0.81 -5.33
N HIS A 445 -8.66 -2.03 -5.90
CA HIS A 445 -9.43 -2.34 -7.11
C HIS A 445 -10.96 -2.27 -6.88
N ASP A 446 -11.44 -2.74 -5.72
CA ASP A 446 -12.87 -2.67 -5.37
C ASP A 446 -13.31 -1.22 -5.12
N ILE A 447 -12.43 -0.38 -4.56
CA ILE A 447 -12.63 1.06 -4.36
C ILE A 447 -12.67 1.79 -5.71
N ASP A 448 -11.74 1.48 -6.63
CA ASP A 448 -11.75 2.04 -7.99
C ASP A 448 -13.08 1.72 -8.71
N LYS A 449 -13.56 0.47 -8.56
CA LYS A 449 -14.86 0.07 -9.11
C LYS A 449 -16.03 0.86 -8.52
N LEU A 450 -16.01 1.17 -7.22
CA LEU A 450 -17.02 2.05 -6.60
C LEU A 450 -16.93 3.48 -7.12
N ILE A 451 -15.74 4.02 -7.32
CA ILE A 451 -15.55 5.37 -7.85
C ILE A 451 -16.07 5.46 -9.28
N ARG A 452 -15.78 4.48 -10.13
CA ARG A 452 -16.35 4.40 -11.49
C ARG A 452 -17.87 4.23 -11.47
N HIS A 453 -18.41 3.49 -10.49
CA HIS A 453 -19.85 3.39 -10.28
C HIS A 453 -20.43 4.78 -9.96
N MET A 454 -19.83 5.53 -9.02
CA MET A 454 -20.26 6.90 -8.73
C MET A 454 -20.20 7.81 -9.95
N GLU A 455 -19.12 7.75 -10.74
CA GLU A 455 -18.98 8.52 -11.98
C GLU A 455 -20.11 8.21 -12.98
N ALA A 456 -20.43 6.92 -13.14
CA ALA A 456 -21.55 6.50 -13.97
C ALA A 456 -22.90 6.99 -13.42
N ASP A 457 -23.08 7.05 -12.10
CA ASP A 457 -24.30 7.61 -11.48
C ASP A 457 -24.43 9.12 -11.74
N TRP A 458 -23.32 9.87 -11.67
CA TRP A 458 -23.29 11.30 -12.01
C TRP A 458 -23.60 11.59 -13.48
N ASN A 459 -23.25 10.66 -14.38
CA ASN A 459 -23.56 10.79 -15.82
C ASN A 459 -25.02 10.42 -16.14
N LEU A 460 -25.66 9.61 -15.29
CA LEU A 460 -27.07 9.21 -15.42
C LEU A 460 -28.02 10.34 -15.04
N ILE A 461 -27.64 11.16 -14.05
CA ILE A 461 -28.46 12.25 -13.53
C ILE A 461 -28.23 13.52 -14.37
N GLN A 462 -29.13 13.73 -15.33
CA GLN A 462 -29.08 14.88 -16.24
C GLN A 462 -29.94 16.06 -15.79
N ARG A 463 -30.98 15.83 -14.97
CA ARG A 463 -31.86 16.92 -14.53
C ARG A 463 -31.15 17.81 -13.49
N ILE A 464 -31.42 19.11 -13.57
CA ILE A 464 -30.69 20.14 -12.81
C ILE A 464 -31.01 20.07 -11.31
N ASP A 465 -32.28 19.84 -10.97
CA ASP A 465 -32.80 19.65 -9.61
C ASP A 465 -32.19 18.42 -8.92
N GLU A 466 -32.15 17.27 -9.59
CA GLU A 466 -31.53 16.05 -9.09
C GLU A 466 -30.02 16.23 -8.86
N ARG A 467 -29.36 16.94 -9.77
CA ARG A 467 -27.93 17.26 -9.66
C ARG A 467 -27.64 18.19 -8.49
N GLU A 468 -28.54 19.14 -8.19
CA GLU A 468 -28.43 20.03 -7.03
C GLU A 468 -28.53 19.25 -5.72
N VAL A 469 -29.46 18.30 -5.62
CA VAL A 469 -29.58 17.39 -4.46
C VAL A 469 -28.31 16.57 -4.27
N MET A 470 -27.77 15.99 -5.35
CA MET A 470 -26.49 15.27 -5.30
C MET A 470 -25.31 16.16 -4.87
N LEU A 471 -25.24 17.39 -5.40
CA LEU A 471 -24.20 18.36 -5.05
C LEU A 471 -24.28 18.77 -3.57
N GLN A 472 -25.48 18.89 -3.02
CA GLN A 472 -25.69 19.20 -1.61
C GLN A 472 -25.12 18.09 -0.71
N HIS A 473 -25.44 16.82 -1.02
CA HIS A 473 -24.90 15.66 -0.31
C HIS A 473 -23.38 15.52 -0.49
N ALA A 474 -22.85 15.81 -1.69
CA ALA A 474 -21.41 15.80 -1.92
C ALA A 474 -20.68 16.89 -1.10
N LYS A 475 -21.24 18.11 -1.01
CA LYS A 475 -20.73 19.19 -0.17
C LYS A 475 -20.76 18.81 1.32
N PHE A 476 -21.84 18.18 1.77
CA PHE A 476 -21.97 17.70 3.14
C PHE A 476 -20.99 16.56 3.46
N GLY A 477 -20.81 15.61 2.54
CA GLY A 477 -19.77 14.57 2.66
C GLY A 477 -18.37 15.17 2.76
N ARG A 478 -18.05 16.17 1.93
CA ARG A 478 -16.77 16.91 2.03
C ARG A 478 -16.60 17.64 3.35
N PHE A 479 -17.68 18.21 3.90
CA PHE A 479 -17.67 18.84 5.22
C PHE A 479 -17.35 17.83 6.32
N ILE A 480 -17.97 16.64 6.31
CA ILE A 480 -17.66 15.54 7.24
C ILE A 480 -16.18 15.15 7.14
N VAL A 481 -15.64 15.01 5.91
CA VAL A 481 -14.22 14.70 5.68
C VAL A 481 -13.31 15.73 6.34
N ILE A 482 -13.59 17.03 6.17
CA ILE A 482 -12.79 18.11 6.74
C ILE A 482 -12.82 18.03 8.28
N ILE A 483 -13.99 17.81 8.88
CA ILE A 483 -14.10 17.68 10.34
C ILE A 483 -13.35 16.46 10.85
N CYS A 484 -13.49 15.31 10.18
CA CYS A 484 -12.75 14.09 10.52
C CYS A 484 -11.24 14.34 10.50
N ALA A 485 -10.74 15.01 9.46
CA ALA A 485 -9.34 15.37 9.35
C ALA A 485 -8.92 16.32 10.48
N VAL A 486 -9.67 17.39 10.76
CA VAL A 486 -9.34 18.36 11.83
C VAL A 486 -9.32 17.71 13.21
N PHE A 487 -10.32 16.91 13.56
CA PHE A 487 -10.40 16.28 14.88
C PHE A 487 -9.36 15.17 15.08
N MET A 488 -9.12 14.32 14.06
CA MET A 488 -8.15 13.24 14.17
C MET A 488 -6.71 13.75 14.08
N GLN A 489 -6.40 14.62 13.11
CA GLN A 489 -5.05 15.16 12.94
C GLN A 489 -4.73 16.16 14.04
N GLY A 490 -5.66 17.06 14.36
CA GLY A 490 -5.47 18.10 15.36
C GLY A 490 -5.24 17.53 16.76
N GLY A 491 -6.03 16.52 17.16
CA GLY A 491 -5.86 15.88 18.46
C GLY A 491 -4.49 15.20 18.61
N LEU A 492 -4.07 14.44 17.60
CA LEU A 492 -2.76 13.78 17.60
C LEU A 492 -1.59 14.77 17.48
N PHE A 493 -1.74 15.83 16.70
CA PHE A 493 -0.75 16.89 16.56
C PHE A 493 -0.54 17.64 17.87
N LEU A 494 -1.62 18.03 18.56
CA LEU A 494 -1.54 18.68 19.87
C LEU A 494 -0.89 17.77 20.92
N PHE A 495 -1.20 16.46 20.90
CA PHE A 495 -0.54 15.48 21.75
C PHE A 495 0.97 15.38 21.46
N SER A 496 1.34 15.26 20.18
CA SER A 496 2.73 15.21 19.72
C SER A 496 3.53 16.44 20.15
N LEU A 497 2.98 17.62 19.90
CA LEU A 497 3.59 18.90 20.22
C LEU A 497 3.74 19.08 21.73
N GLY A 498 2.69 18.75 22.49
CA GLY A 498 2.70 18.82 23.96
C GLY A 498 3.79 17.95 24.60
N ARG A 499 4.03 16.74 24.09
CA ARG A 499 5.13 15.89 24.56
C ARG A 499 6.50 16.38 24.09
N SER A 500 6.57 16.93 22.88
CA SER A 500 7.82 17.40 22.29
C SER A 500 8.37 18.64 23.01
N MET A 501 7.49 19.53 23.49
CA MET A 501 7.91 20.73 24.24
C MET A 501 8.31 20.45 25.70
N LYS A 502 7.86 19.34 26.30
CA LYS A 502 8.15 19.01 27.69
C LYS A 502 9.55 18.40 27.82
N THR A 503 10.33 18.84 28.79
CA THR A 503 11.63 18.24 29.15
C THR A 503 11.52 17.53 30.50
N THR A 504 12.14 16.37 30.60
CA THR A 504 12.22 15.54 31.81
C THR A 504 13.70 15.33 32.15
N THR A 505 14.06 15.58 33.41
CA THR A 505 15.41 15.33 33.92
C THR A 505 15.51 13.89 34.43
N ILE A 506 16.46 13.13 33.89
CA ILE A 506 16.79 11.77 34.33
C ILE A 506 18.15 11.84 35.03
N ILE A 507 18.25 11.27 36.23
CA ILE A 507 19.49 11.18 37.01
C ILE A 507 20.07 9.78 36.81
N ILE A 508 21.29 9.68 36.29
CA ILE A 508 21.99 8.40 36.08
C ILE A 508 23.35 8.51 36.76
N GLY A 509 23.53 7.77 37.86
CA GLY A 509 24.72 7.93 38.70
C GLY A 509 24.76 9.33 39.31
N ASN A 510 25.83 10.08 39.07
CA ASN A 510 26.05 11.43 39.61
C ASN A 510 25.74 12.56 38.61
N GLU A 511 25.30 12.24 37.39
CA GLU A 511 25.04 13.21 36.33
C GLU A 511 23.55 13.35 36.02
N THR A 512 23.13 14.57 35.66
CA THR A 512 21.74 14.92 35.33
C THR A 512 21.60 15.18 33.84
N PHE A 513 20.74 14.40 33.16
CA PHE A 513 20.47 14.53 31.74
C PHE A 513 19.06 15.10 31.51
N LYS A 514 18.93 16.09 30.60
CA LYS A 514 17.63 16.61 30.15
C LYS A 514 17.21 15.88 28.88
N THR A 515 16.02 15.27 28.89
CA THR A 515 15.48 14.49 27.77
C THR A 515 14.03 14.86 27.49
N HIS A 516 13.59 14.73 26.23
CA HIS A 516 12.20 14.88 25.84
C HIS A 516 11.49 13.52 25.94
N PRO A 517 10.31 13.43 26.59
CA PRO A 517 9.62 12.17 26.76
C PRO A 517 9.02 11.70 25.42
N THR A 518 9.44 10.50 24.98
CA THR A 518 8.91 9.87 23.77
C THR A 518 7.46 9.41 23.93
N SER A 519 6.74 9.31 22.81
CA SER A 519 5.33 8.91 22.77
C SER A 519 5.15 7.39 22.97
N CYS A 520 6.07 6.58 22.43
CA CYS A 520 6.22 5.15 22.71
C CYS A 520 7.60 4.94 23.33
N PRO A 521 7.73 4.23 24.45
CA PRO A 521 9.04 3.87 24.98
C PRO A 521 9.78 2.99 23.96
N ILE A 522 11.09 3.16 23.86
CA ILE A 522 11.94 2.41 22.93
C ILE A 522 12.89 1.54 23.74
N TYR A 523 13.08 0.30 23.31
CA TYR A 523 14.05 -0.61 23.93
C TYR A 523 15.45 0.01 23.93
N SER A 524 15.97 0.29 25.12
CA SER A 524 17.19 1.10 25.30
C SER A 524 18.44 0.46 24.71
N LYS A 525 18.47 -0.88 24.59
CA LYS A 525 19.59 -1.60 23.94
C LYS A 525 19.58 -1.49 22.40
N ILE A 526 18.49 -1.03 21.80
CA ILE A 526 18.41 -0.77 20.35
C ILE A 526 18.64 0.70 20.05
N ILE A 527 17.95 1.60 20.75
CA ILE A 527 18.12 3.05 20.65
C ILE A 527 18.07 3.61 22.08
N ASP A 528 19.19 4.16 22.55
CA ASP A 528 19.23 4.77 23.87
C ASP A 528 18.70 6.21 23.82
N THR A 529 17.42 6.37 24.12
CA THR A 529 16.75 7.68 24.12
C THR A 529 17.09 8.53 25.36
N ARG A 530 18.03 8.10 26.21
CA ARG A 530 18.47 8.87 27.38
C ARG A 530 19.45 9.99 27.02
N PHE A 531 20.04 9.96 25.82
CA PHE A 531 21.04 10.90 25.36
C PHE A 531 20.52 11.76 24.18
N SER A 532 20.81 13.06 24.19
CA SER A 532 20.65 13.95 23.02
C SER A 532 21.88 13.75 22.10
N PRO A 533 21.72 13.69 20.76
CA PRO A 533 20.54 14.01 19.93
C PRO A 533 19.62 12.81 19.61
N VAL A 534 19.98 11.59 20.05
CA VAL A 534 19.26 10.35 19.72
C VAL A 534 17.79 10.42 20.14
N ASN A 535 17.52 11.01 21.31
CA ASN A 535 16.18 11.23 21.80
C ASN A 535 15.32 12.13 20.90
N GLU A 536 15.89 13.20 20.36
CA GLU A 536 15.19 14.15 19.47
C GLU A 536 14.87 13.48 18.12
N ILE A 537 15.80 12.69 17.58
CA ILE A 537 15.59 11.91 16.34
C ILE A 537 14.50 10.85 16.54
N ALA A 538 14.55 10.12 17.65
CA ALA A 538 13.54 9.13 17.99
C ALA A 538 12.15 9.77 18.12
N LEU A 539 12.07 10.95 18.72
CA LEU A 539 10.84 11.72 18.84
C LEU A 539 10.29 12.14 17.46
N ILE A 540 11.13 12.68 16.57
CA ILE A 540 10.73 13.06 15.20
C ILE A 540 10.21 11.83 14.44
N LEU A 541 10.93 10.70 14.49
CA LEU A 541 10.54 9.47 13.79
C LEU A 541 9.20 8.92 14.33
N GLN A 542 8.99 8.96 15.64
CA GLN A 542 7.71 8.57 16.24
C GLN A 542 6.57 9.50 15.83
N ASN A 543 6.81 10.81 15.76
CA ASN A 543 5.82 11.79 15.32
C ASN A 543 5.44 11.56 13.85
N VAL A 544 6.41 11.32 12.96
CA VAL A 544 6.16 10.97 11.55
C VAL A 544 5.36 9.67 11.45
N THR A 545 5.72 8.64 12.21
CA THR A 545 4.99 7.36 12.21
C THR A 545 3.54 7.54 12.66
N MET A 546 3.33 8.31 13.72
CA MET A 546 2.00 8.60 14.26
C MET A 546 1.15 9.37 13.26
N PHE A 547 1.75 10.32 12.54
CA PHE A 547 1.11 11.07 11.46
C PHE A 547 0.68 10.15 10.32
N VAL A 548 1.58 9.30 9.81
CA VAL A 548 1.28 8.34 8.73
C VAL A 548 0.13 7.40 9.12
N ALA A 549 0.16 6.83 10.33
CA ALA A 549 -0.91 5.98 10.83
C ALA A 549 -2.26 6.73 10.91
N SER A 550 -2.24 8.00 11.35
CA SER A 550 -3.44 8.85 11.38
C SER A 550 -4.00 9.12 9.98
N PHE A 551 -3.16 9.41 8.98
CA PHE A 551 -3.60 9.60 7.59
C PHE A 551 -4.31 8.38 7.01
N SER A 552 -3.83 7.17 7.30
CA SER A 552 -4.50 5.96 6.84
C SER A 552 -5.89 5.79 7.43
N THR A 553 -6.06 6.08 8.72
CA THR A 553 -7.37 6.02 9.40
C THR A 553 -8.30 7.10 8.85
N VAL A 554 -7.82 8.35 8.74
CA VAL A 554 -8.58 9.48 8.16
C VAL A 554 -9.02 9.17 6.73
N GLY A 555 -8.14 8.57 5.91
CA GLY A 555 -8.44 8.19 4.54
C GLY A 555 -9.59 7.18 4.46
N ALA A 556 -9.60 6.15 5.31
CA ALA A 556 -10.67 5.17 5.37
C ALA A 556 -12.01 5.79 5.82
N CYS A 557 -11.99 6.63 6.86
CA CYS A 557 -13.19 7.33 7.33
C CYS A 557 -13.75 8.27 6.26
N SER A 558 -12.85 8.95 5.53
CA SER A 558 -13.22 9.91 4.49
C SER A 558 -13.90 9.23 3.32
N LEU A 559 -13.38 8.09 2.86
CA LEU A 559 -14.02 7.28 1.83
C LEU A 559 -15.39 6.77 2.27
N ALA A 560 -15.51 6.30 3.52
CA ALA A 560 -16.78 5.87 4.07
C ALA A 560 -17.82 7.00 4.07
N ALA A 561 -17.42 8.21 4.49
CA ALA A 561 -18.28 9.38 4.51
C ALA A 561 -18.73 9.79 3.10
N VAL A 562 -17.82 9.83 2.13
CA VAL A 562 -18.14 10.21 0.75
C VAL A 562 -19.08 9.19 0.10
N PHE A 563 -18.81 7.89 0.24
CA PHE A 563 -19.67 6.84 -0.30
C PHE A 563 -21.05 6.83 0.36
N ALA A 564 -21.12 7.03 1.67
CA ALA A 564 -22.38 7.11 2.39
C ALA A 564 -23.25 8.27 1.92
N ASN A 565 -22.66 9.47 1.79
CA ASN A 565 -23.39 10.64 1.34
C ASN A 565 -23.78 10.55 -0.14
N HIS A 566 -22.95 9.94 -1.00
CA HIS A 566 -23.36 9.63 -2.37
C HIS A 566 -24.60 8.72 -2.39
N ALA A 567 -24.58 7.62 -1.62
CA ALA A 567 -25.73 6.73 -1.51
C ALA A 567 -26.98 7.44 -0.97
N CYS A 568 -26.83 8.30 0.04
CA CYS A 568 -27.95 9.11 0.56
C CYS A 568 -28.50 10.09 -0.48
N GLY A 569 -27.62 10.71 -1.28
CA GLY A 569 -28.03 11.56 -2.41
C GLY A 569 -28.83 10.79 -3.46
N GLN A 570 -28.39 9.57 -3.79
CA GLN A 570 -29.11 8.69 -4.73
C GLN A 570 -30.49 8.27 -4.21
N LEU A 571 -30.61 7.97 -2.92
CA LEU A 571 -31.89 7.67 -2.27
C LEU A 571 -32.82 8.90 -2.22
N ASN A 572 -32.27 10.09 -2.01
CA ASN A 572 -33.07 11.32 -2.06
C ASN A 572 -33.64 11.61 -3.45
N VAL A 573 -32.85 11.38 -4.51
CA VAL A 573 -33.34 11.45 -5.90
C VAL A 573 -34.46 10.42 -6.12
N LEU A 574 -34.30 9.21 -5.59
CA LEU A 574 -35.36 8.18 -5.64
C LEU A 574 -36.67 8.63 -4.97
N TYR A 575 -36.60 9.37 -3.85
CA TYR A 575 -37.81 9.92 -3.21
C TYR A 575 -38.53 10.92 -4.12
N ALA A 576 -37.79 11.80 -4.78
CA ALA A 576 -38.36 12.76 -5.71
C ALA A 576 -39.08 12.04 -6.87
N TRP A 577 -38.47 10.98 -7.41
CA TRP A 577 -39.09 10.17 -8.47
C TRP A 577 -40.34 9.42 -8.01
N LEU A 578 -40.37 8.94 -6.75
CA LEU A 578 -41.56 8.32 -6.18
C LEU A 578 -42.73 9.31 -6.06
N HIS A 579 -42.46 10.58 -5.71
CA HIS A 579 -43.49 11.62 -5.70
C HIS A 579 -43.96 12.00 -7.11
N GLU A 580 -43.03 12.20 -8.06
CA GLU A 580 -43.37 12.55 -9.46
C GLU A 580 -44.18 11.44 -10.16
N LEU A 581 -44.00 10.17 -9.76
CA LEU A 581 -44.77 9.03 -10.27
C LEU A 581 -46.28 9.21 -10.07
N VAL A 582 -46.69 9.90 -9.01
CA VAL A 582 -48.10 10.16 -8.68
C VAL A 582 -48.63 11.41 -9.38
N GLU A 583 -47.83 12.48 -9.45
CA GLU A 583 -48.27 13.77 -10.02
C GLU A 583 -48.45 13.73 -11.56
N ASN A 584 -47.61 12.98 -12.28
CA ASN A 584 -47.60 12.97 -13.75
C ASN A 584 -48.21 11.69 -14.35
N GLN A 585 -49.54 11.51 -14.20
CA GLN A 585 -50.29 10.33 -14.64
C GLN A 585 -50.60 10.24 -16.16
N GLU A 586 -49.63 10.43 -17.05
CA GLU A 586 -49.84 10.03 -18.45
C GLU A 586 -49.79 8.50 -18.59
N LYS A 587 -50.88 7.91 -19.10
CA LYS A 587 -51.13 6.46 -19.11
C LYS A 587 -50.10 5.59 -19.87
N ASN A 588 -49.29 6.17 -20.76
CA ASN A 588 -48.31 5.42 -21.56
C ASN A 588 -46.88 5.42 -21.01
N ASP A 589 -46.52 6.26 -20.03
CA ASP A 589 -45.13 6.40 -19.52
C ASP A 589 -44.95 5.90 -18.06
N THR A 590 -46.04 5.67 -17.33
CA THR A 590 -45.99 5.32 -15.89
C THR A 590 -45.29 3.99 -15.58
N ASN A 591 -45.42 2.98 -16.44
CA ASN A 591 -44.70 1.70 -16.25
C ASN A 591 -43.21 1.83 -16.51
N GLN A 592 -42.81 2.69 -17.45
CA GLN A 592 -41.41 2.95 -17.79
C GLN A 592 -40.74 3.76 -16.67
N LYS A 593 -41.43 4.76 -16.12
CA LYS A 593 -41.00 5.50 -14.92
C LYS A 593 -40.81 4.57 -13.72
N LEU A 594 -41.77 3.68 -13.47
CA LEU A 594 -41.65 2.70 -12.38
C LEU A 594 -40.45 1.75 -12.57
N ALA A 595 -40.21 1.28 -13.80
CA ALA A 595 -39.04 0.45 -14.11
C ALA A 595 -37.72 1.20 -13.82
N ALA A 596 -37.63 2.49 -14.19
CA ALA A 596 -36.47 3.33 -13.89
C ALA A 596 -36.26 3.51 -12.38
N ILE A 597 -37.33 3.74 -11.61
CA ILE A 597 -37.29 3.83 -10.13
C ILE A 597 -36.74 2.53 -9.53
N VAL A 598 -37.23 1.37 -9.98
CA VAL A 598 -36.79 0.06 -9.47
C VAL A 598 -35.32 -0.20 -9.85
N GLU A 599 -34.91 0.09 -11.08
CA GLU A 599 -33.52 -0.07 -11.52
C GLU A 599 -32.58 0.81 -10.69
N HIS A 600 -32.96 2.07 -10.45
CA HIS A 600 -32.19 3.02 -9.65
C HIS A 600 -32.07 2.59 -8.18
N HIS A 601 -33.17 2.12 -7.59
CA HIS A 601 -33.19 1.60 -6.22
C HIS A 601 -32.27 0.38 -6.08
N LEU A 602 -32.34 -0.59 -7.01
CA LEU A 602 -31.50 -1.79 -7.00
C LEU A 602 -30.02 -1.45 -7.21
N ARG A 603 -29.73 -0.51 -8.11
CA ARG A 603 -28.37 0.00 -8.37
C ARG A 603 -27.77 0.65 -7.11
N THR A 604 -28.57 1.46 -6.41
CA THR A 604 -28.16 2.12 -5.15
C THR A 604 -27.95 1.12 -4.03
N LEU A 605 -28.84 0.14 -3.85
CA LEU A 605 -28.67 -0.94 -2.87
C LEU A 605 -27.42 -1.79 -3.17
N SER A 606 -27.16 -2.05 -4.45
CA SER A 606 -25.94 -2.75 -4.88
C SER A 606 -24.67 -1.97 -4.54
N PHE A 607 -24.69 -0.64 -4.70
CA PHE A 607 -23.60 0.24 -4.29
C PHE A 607 -23.35 0.16 -2.78
N ILE A 608 -24.40 0.30 -1.96
CA ILE A 608 -24.33 0.23 -0.48
C ILE A 608 -23.78 -1.14 -0.02
N SER A 609 -24.23 -2.23 -0.63
CA SER A 609 -23.72 -3.58 -0.32
C SER A 609 -22.22 -3.72 -0.59
N ARG A 610 -21.71 -3.13 -1.68
CA ARG A 610 -20.27 -3.11 -1.98
C ARG A 610 -19.51 -2.27 -0.97
N VAL A 611 -20.02 -1.10 -0.59
CA VAL A 611 -19.43 -0.25 0.45
C VAL A 611 -19.29 -1.02 1.77
N GLU A 612 -20.34 -1.72 2.22
CA GLU A 612 -20.30 -2.57 3.42
C GLU A 612 -19.20 -3.65 3.32
N SER A 613 -19.12 -4.33 2.17
CA SER A 613 -18.16 -5.42 1.96
C SER A 613 -16.69 -4.97 2.03
N ILE A 614 -16.41 -3.71 1.69
CA ILE A 614 -15.08 -3.09 1.75
C ILE A 614 -14.81 -2.60 3.17
N MET A 615 -15.76 -1.92 3.79
CA MET A 615 -15.55 -1.19 5.03
C MET A 615 -15.65 -2.05 6.30
N HIS A 616 -16.39 -3.17 6.30
CA HIS A 616 -16.70 -3.91 7.53
C HIS A 616 -15.46 -4.30 8.37
N LYS A 617 -14.34 -4.66 7.75
CA LYS A 617 -13.10 -5.02 8.48
C LYS A 617 -12.40 -3.81 9.08
N ALA A 618 -12.35 -2.70 8.35
CA ALA A 618 -11.79 -1.45 8.84
C ALA A 618 -12.63 -0.92 10.01
N SER A 619 -13.96 -0.92 9.87
CA SER A 619 -14.87 -0.49 10.94
C SER A 619 -14.80 -1.37 12.19
N LEU A 620 -14.50 -2.67 12.07
CA LEU A 620 -14.26 -3.53 13.24
C LEU A 620 -12.97 -3.14 13.98
N ALA A 621 -11.89 -2.93 13.22
CA ALA A 621 -10.61 -2.52 13.79
C ALA A 621 -10.75 -1.17 14.50
N GLU A 622 -11.52 -0.24 13.92
CA GLU A 622 -11.79 1.06 14.53
C GLU A 622 -12.62 0.95 15.80
N LEU A 623 -13.76 0.25 15.74
CA LEU A 623 -14.66 0.11 16.88
C LEU A 623 -13.96 -0.55 18.08
N MET A 624 -13.28 -1.68 17.86
CA MET A 624 -12.58 -2.40 18.93
C MET A 624 -11.35 -1.63 19.43
N GLY A 625 -10.55 -1.09 18.50
CA GLY A 625 -9.32 -0.39 18.81
C GLY A 625 -9.56 0.92 19.56
N CYS A 626 -10.47 1.77 19.09
CA CYS A 626 -10.82 3.02 19.76
C CYS A 626 -11.45 2.78 21.13
N THR A 627 -12.29 1.75 21.30
CA THR A 627 -12.88 1.39 22.61
C THR A 627 -11.76 1.08 23.61
N ILE A 628 -10.81 0.22 23.25
CA ILE A 628 -9.69 -0.09 24.15
C ILE A 628 -8.83 1.16 24.42
N ILE A 629 -8.57 2.01 23.42
CA ILE A 629 -7.84 3.27 23.60
C ILE A 629 -8.59 4.22 24.54
N LEU A 630 -9.91 4.36 24.40
CA LEU A 630 -10.75 5.19 25.26
C LEU A 630 -10.71 4.71 26.71
N CYS A 631 -10.80 3.39 26.95
CA CYS A 631 -10.61 2.82 28.29
C CYS A 631 -9.24 3.17 28.88
N LEU A 632 -8.17 3.02 28.11
CA LEU A 632 -6.80 3.31 28.55
C LEU A 632 -6.59 4.81 28.83
N MET A 633 -7.08 5.69 27.95
CA MET A 633 -6.99 7.14 28.12
C MET A 633 -7.82 7.63 29.30
N GLY A 634 -9.00 7.05 29.52
CA GLY A 634 -9.82 7.31 30.70
C GLY A 634 -9.05 6.98 31.98
N TYR A 635 -8.43 5.79 32.04
CA TYR A 635 -7.56 5.40 33.16
C TYR A 635 -6.37 6.35 33.34
N TYR A 636 -5.65 6.71 32.28
CA TYR A 636 -4.51 7.63 32.39
C TYR A 636 -4.91 9.02 32.86
N THR A 637 -6.11 9.48 32.49
CA THR A 637 -6.60 10.78 32.94
C THR A 637 -6.91 10.75 34.44
N ILE A 638 -7.50 9.66 34.97
CA ILE A 638 -7.69 9.47 36.41
C ILE A 638 -6.34 9.45 37.14
N MET A 639 -5.38 8.67 36.65
CA MET A 639 -4.05 8.60 37.26
C MET A 639 -3.31 9.94 37.20
N ALA A 640 -3.48 10.71 36.13
CA ALA A 640 -2.88 12.04 36.00
C ALA A 640 -3.55 13.06 36.91
N TRP A 641 -4.86 12.91 37.16
CA TRP A 641 -5.64 13.73 38.09
C TRP A 641 -5.13 13.60 39.52
N GLU A 642 -4.80 12.39 39.98
CA GLU A 642 -4.17 12.17 41.29
C GLU A 642 -2.85 12.95 41.45
N THR A 643 -2.09 13.09 40.37
CA THR A 643 -0.80 13.80 40.37
C THR A 643 -0.93 15.30 40.05
N PHE A 644 -2.14 15.81 39.78
CA PHE A 644 -2.42 17.18 39.34
C PHE A 644 -1.51 17.68 38.18
N ASP A 645 -1.08 16.79 37.27
CA ASP A 645 -0.26 17.16 36.10
C ASP A 645 -1.17 17.66 34.97
N THR A 646 -1.50 18.96 34.99
CA THR A 646 -2.41 19.61 34.04
C THR A 646 -2.08 19.32 32.59
N ALA A 647 -0.78 19.25 32.22
CA ALA A 647 -0.37 18.99 30.84
C ALA A 647 -0.73 17.56 30.39
N LYS A 648 -0.54 16.56 31.26
CA LYS A 648 -0.94 15.17 30.96
C LYS A 648 -2.45 15.03 30.87
N ILE A 649 -3.17 15.62 31.82
CA ILE A 649 -4.64 15.62 31.83
C ILE A 649 -5.18 16.20 30.52
N THR A 650 -4.73 17.39 30.11
CA THR A 650 -5.14 18.01 28.86
C THR A 650 -4.83 17.13 27.65
N SER A 651 -3.63 16.54 27.59
CA SER A 651 -3.22 15.70 26.46
C SER A 651 -4.06 14.42 26.32
N TYR A 652 -4.40 13.76 27.44
CA TYR A 652 -5.22 12.54 27.44
C TYR A 652 -6.69 12.85 27.14
N VAL A 653 -7.21 13.97 27.66
CA VAL A 653 -8.56 14.44 27.35
C VAL A 653 -8.70 14.76 25.86
N VAL A 654 -7.70 15.39 25.23
CA VAL A 654 -7.71 15.68 23.78
C VAL A 654 -7.74 14.40 22.94
N ILE A 655 -6.94 13.38 23.27
CA ILE A 655 -7.00 12.08 22.58
C ILE A 655 -8.34 11.40 22.83
N TYR A 656 -8.85 11.44 24.06
CA TYR A 656 -10.13 10.87 24.43
C TYR A 656 -11.27 11.47 23.59
N LEU A 657 -11.30 12.80 23.47
CA LEU A 657 -12.24 13.52 22.61
C LEU A 657 -12.14 13.09 21.13
N SER A 658 -10.91 12.99 20.62
CA SER A 658 -10.63 12.64 19.22
C SER A 658 -11.06 11.21 18.88
N MET A 659 -10.74 10.24 19.74
CA MET A 659 -11.12 8.83 19.54
C MET A 659 -12.63 8.61 19.67
N GLY A 660 -13.29 9.29 20.61
CA GLY A 660 -14.74 9.23 20.74
C GLY A 660 -15.45 9.82 19.53
N PHE A 661 -14.95 10.92 18.97
CA PHE A 661 -15.46 11.48 17.73
C PHE A 661 -15.32 10.52 16.54
N ASN A 662 -14.23 9.74 16.48
CA ASN A 662 -14.05 8.79 15.39
C ASN A 662 -15.08 7.66 15.41
N ILE A 663 -15.35 7.07 16.58
CA ILE A 663 -16.42 6.07 16.73
C ILE A 663 -17.77 6.67 16.35
N PHE A 664 -18.05 7.90 16.79
CA PHE A 664 -19.29 8.61 16.48
C PHE A 664 -19.51 8.73 14.96
N ILE A 665 -18.48 9.11 14.20
CA ILE A 665 -18.61 9.26 12.73
C ILE A 665 -18.96 7.95 12.04
N PHE A 666 -18.31 6.83 12.41
CA PHE A 666 -18.64 5.53 11.82
C PHE A 666 -20.08 5.09 12.16
N CYS A 667 -20.51 5.33 13.40
CA CYS A 667 -21.86 5.01 13.85
C CYS A 667 -22.90 5.91 13.16
N TYR A 668 -22.60 7.19 12.99
CA TYR A 668 -23.44 8.14 12.26
C TYR A 668 -23.60 7.75 10.79
N ILE A 669 -22.50 7.40 10.11
CA ILE A 669 -22.52 6.93 8.71
C ILE A 669 -23.36 5.65 8.57
N GLY A 670 -23.22 4.71 9.50
CA GLY A 670 -24.02 3.48 9.52
C GLY A 670 -25.51 3.75 9.74
N GLU A 671 -25.83 4.66 10.66
CA GLU A 671 -27.20 5.07 10.97
C GLU A 671 -27.87 5.74 9.78
N ILE A 672 -27.24 6.77 9.20
CA ILE A 672 -27.85 7.56 8.12
C ILE A 672 -28.16 6.69 6.89
N ILE A 673 -27.26 5.78 6.50
CA ILE A 673 -27.51 4.85 5.40
C ILE A 673 -28.69 3.93 5.75
N THR A 674 -28.68 3.35 6.95
CA THR A 674 -29.71 2.41 7.41
C THR A 674 -31.09 3.09 7.41
N GLU A 675 -31.17 4.33 7.89
CA GLU A 675 -32.40 5.08 8.00
C GLU A 675 -32.93 5.53 6.64
N GLN A 676 -32.07 6.03 5.76
CA GLN A 676 -32.47 6.38 4.39
C GLN A 676 -33.00 5.14 3.64
N CYS A 677 -32.36 3.98 3.79
CA CYS A 677 -32.86 2.75 3.16
C CYS A 677 -34.27 2.34 3.66
N LYS A 678 -34.59 2.56 4.94
CA LYS A 678 -35.94 2.32 5.46
C LYS A 678 -36.96 3.32 4.91
N ARG A 679 -36.57 4.60 4.85
CA ARG A 679 -37.41 5.72 4.43
C ARG A 679 -37.94 5.56 3.01
N VAL A 680 -37.23 4.85 2.13
CA VAL A 680 -37.76 4.48 0.80
C VAL A 680 -39.13 3.82 0.88
N GLY A 681 -39.33 2.90 1.84
CA GLY A 681 -40.61 2.21 2.03
C GLY A 681 -41.71 3.10 2.59
N GLU A 682 -41.35 3.98 3.51
CA GLU A 682 -42.27 4.96 4.08
C GLU A 682 -42.74 5.96 3.03
N VAL A 683 -41.82 6.53 2.25
CA VAL A 683 -42.15 7.45 1.14
C VAL A 683 -42.99 6.75 0.08
N ALA A 684 -42.67 5.50 -0.28
CA ALA A 684 -43.46 4.71 -1.22
C ALA A 684 -44.85 4.31 -0.69
N TYR A 685 -45.07 4.37 0.63
CA TYR A 685 -46.38 4.15 1.24
C TYR A 685 -47.19 5.45 1.37
N MET A 686 -46.52 6.58 1.61
CA MET A 686 -47.13 7.90 1.75
C MET A 686 -47.44 8.58 0.42
N THR A 687 -47.01 8.02 -0.71
CA THR A 687 -47.50 8.41 -2.03
C THR A 687 -48.99 8.08 -2.16
N ASP A 688 -49.75 8.83 -2.95
CA ASP A 688 -51.18 8.54 -3.21
C ASP A 688 -51.36 7.32 -4.12
N TRP A 689 -50.82 6.17 -3.70
CA TRP A 689 -50.74 4.92 -4.46
C TRP A 689 -52.12 4.39 -4.84
N TYR A 690 -53.17 4.75 -4.10
CA TYR A 690 -54.56 4.42 -4.40
C TYR A 690 -55.09 5.10 -5.67
N ASN A 691 -54.44 6.19 -6.11
CA ASN A 691 -54.73 6.86 -7.38
C ASN A 691 -53.99 6.23 -8.56
N LEU A 692 -53.03 5.33 -8.31
CA LEU A 692 -52.25 4.68 -9.37
C LEU A 692 -53.00 3.47 -9.95
N HIS A 693 -52.73 3.17 -11.22
CA HIS A 693 -53.26 1.96 -11.86
C HIS A 693 -52.78 0.69 -11.14
N HIS A 694 -53.63 -0.34 -11.07
CA HIS A 694 -53.39 -1.55 -10.25
C HIS A 694 -52.02 -2.22 -10.49
N LYS A 695 -51.52 -2.24 -11.73
CA LYS A 695 -50.20 -2.78 -12.07
C LYS A 695 -49.05 -1.98 -11.46
N THR A 696 -49.17 -0.66 -11.42
CA THR A 696 -48.17 0.26 -10.85
C THR A 696 -48.19 0.17 -9.32
N ALA A 697 -49.39 0.11 -8.72
CA ALA A 697 -49.56 -0.08 -7.27
C ALA A 697 -48.95 -1.41 -6.78
N GLN A 698 -49.05 -2.49 -7.58
CA GLN A 698 -48.38 -3.76 -7.27
C GLN A 698 -46.85 -3.66 -7.23
N GLY A 699 -46.25 -2.83 -8.10
CA GLY A 699 -44.81 -2.60 -8.08
C GLY A 699 -44.32 -1.82 -6.86
N LEU A 700 -45.12 -0.88 -6.34
CA LEU A 700 -44.84 -0.17 -5.09
C LEU A 700 -44.81 -1.14 -3.89
N ILE A 701 -45.70 -2.14 -3.85
CA ILE A 701 -45.67 -3.17 -2.79
C ILE A 701 -44.32 -3.89 -2.75
N LEU A 702 -43.73 -4.19 -3.91
CA LEU A 702 -42.40 -4.81 -3.99
C LEU A 702 -41.29 -3.88 -3.49
N ILE A 703 -41.39 -2.58 -3.78
CA ILE A 703 -40.45 -1.57 -3.27
C ILE A 703 -40.53 -1.50 -1.74
N ILE A 704 -41.74 -1.42 -1.17
CA ILE A 704 -42.00 -1.39 0.28
C ILE A 704 -41.51 -2.68 0.95
N ALA A 705 -41.80 -3.85 0.36
CA ALA A 705 -41.33 -5.13 0.87
C ALA A 705 -39.79 -5.22 0.83
N ARG A 706 -39.15 -4.69 -0.22
CA ARG A 706 -37.69 -4.69 -0.35
C ARG A 706 -37.02 -3.73 0.63
N SER A 707 -37.59 -2.55 0.88
CA SER A 707 -37.06 -1.56 1.84
C SER A 707 -37.14 -2.04 3.29
N ASN A 708 -38.08 -2.93 3.61
CA ASN A 708 -38.13 -3.57 4.94
C ASN A 708 -36.91 -4.45 5.23
N ASN A 709 -36.22 -4.96 4.20
CA ASN A 709 -34.97 -5.72 4.35
C ASN A 709 -33.74 -4.81 4.16
N VAL A 710 -33.44 -4.02 5.18
CA VAL A 710 -32.44 -2.95 5.14
C VAL A 710 -31.02 -3.48 5.10
N ILE A 711 -30.17 -2.92 4.22
CA ILE A 711 -28.73 -3.17 4.25
C ILE A 711 -28.13 -2.40 5.43
N LYS A 712 -27.74 -3.14 6.45
CA LYS A 712 -27.10 -2.61 7.65
C LYS A 712 -25.59 -2.57 7.46
N ILE A 713 -24.97 -1.40 7.67
CA ILE A 713 -23.50 -1.32 7.69
C ILE A 713 -22.99 -1.95 8.98
N THR A 714 -22.10 -2.94 8.87
CA THR A 714 -21.59 -3.68 10.04
C THR A 714 -20.10 -3.49 10.24
N ALA A 715 -19.66 -3.55 11.51
CA ALA A 715 -18.28 -3.78 11.90
C ALA A 715 -18.06 -5.29 12.01
N GLY A 716 -17.27 -5.84 11.09
CA GLY A 716 -16.83 -7.24 11.13
C GLY A 716 -17.93 -8.28 10.92
N LYS A 717 -19.13 -7.87 10.49
CA LYS A 717 -20.36 -8.67 10.54
C LYS A 717 -20.80 -9.08 11.96
N LEU A 718 -20.22 -8.46 12.98
CA LEU A 718 -20.49 -8.73 14.39
C LEU A 718 -21.38 -7.65 15.01
N PHE A 719 -21.06 -6.38 14.74
CA PHE A 719 -21.75 -5.23 15.32
C PHE A 719 -22.40 -4.39 14.22
N HIS A 720 -23.65 -3.98 14.41
CA HIS A 720 -24.28 -2.98 13.56
C HIS A 720 -23.74 -1.59 13.93
N LEU A 721 -23.31 -0.81 12.94
CA LEU A 721 -22.86 0.57 13.19
C LEU A 721 -24.10 1.46 13.26
N SER A 722 -24.45 1.89 14.47
CA SER A 722 -25.62 2.70 14.78
C SER A 722 -25.32 3.67 15.92
N ILE A 723 -26.15 4.71 16.06
CA ILE A 723 -26.04 5.64 17.19
C ILE A 723 -26.28 4.90 18.52
N ALA A 724 -27.08 3.83 18.53
CA ALA A 724 -27.25 2.96 19.68
C ALA A 724 -25.93 2.27 20.08
N THR A 725 -25.18 1.71 19.12
CA THR A 725 -23.87 1.10 19.37
C THR A 725 -22.88 2.13 19.94
N PHE A 726 -22.89 3.37 19.44
CA PHE A 726 -22.09 4.45 20.03
C PHE A 726 -22.49 4.76 21.49
N GLY A 727 -23.79 4.75 21.79
CA GLY A 727 -24.32 4.90 23.14
C GLY A 727 -23.88 3.75 24.06
N ASP A 728 -23.98 2.51 23.61
CA ASP A 728 -23.56 1.32 24.37
C ASP A 728 -22.07 1.34 24.66
N VAL A 729 -21.26 1.68 23.65
CA VAL A 729 -19.81 1.90 23.79
C VAL A 729 -19.58 2.98 24.83
N SER A 730 -20.15 4.18 24.67
CA SER A 730 -19.98 5.30 25.60
C SER A 730 -20.38 4.93 27.04
N ASN A 731 -21.46 4.18 27.21
CA ASN A 731 -21.96 3.72 28.51
C ASN A 731 -21.03 2.70 29.15
N ALA A 732 -20.52 1.73 28.40
CA ALA A 732 -19.57 0.74 28.90
C ALA A 732 -18.29 1.41 29.45
N HIS A 733 -17.81 2.48 28.80
CA HIS A 733 -16.68 3.26 29.30
C HIS A 733 -17.01 3.99 30.62
N ILE A 734 -18.16 4.67 30.66
CA ILE A 734 -18.60 5.43 31.83
C ILE A 734 -18.82 4.53 33.05
N LEU A 735 -19.24 3.28 32.85
CA LEU A 735 -19.42 2.28 33.91
C LEU A 735 -18.10 1.63 34.37
N LEU A 736 -17.12 1.47 33.48
CA LEU A 736 -15.84 0.83 33.81
C LEU A 736 -14.94 1.73 34.69
N LEU A 737 -14.98 3.05 34.50
CA LEU A 737 -14.09 4.01 35.19
C LEU A 737 -14.37 4.15 36.70
N PRO A 738 -15.62 4.22 37.19
CA PRO A 738 -15.94 4.24 38.63
C PRO A 738 -15.67 2.91 39.34
N LEU A 739 -15.71 1.78 38.62
CA LEU A 739 -15.38 0.46 39.14
C LEU A 739 -13.89 0.34 39.53
N ILE A 740 -13.03 1.19 38.95
CA ILE A 740 -11.59 1.20 39.20
C ILE A 740 -11.23 2.05 40.44
N ASN A 741 -12.01 3.10 40.78
CA ASN A 741 -11.81 3.83 42.05
C ASN A 741 -13.05 4.67 42.45
N LYS A 742 -13.61 4.43 43.65
CA LYS A 742 -14.89 4.99 44.12
C LYS A 742 -14.89 6.52 44.41
N LYS A 743 -13.76 7.22 44.26
CA LYS A 743 -13.57 8.61 44.74
C LYS A 743 -13.78 9.73 43.71
N TYR A 744 -14.15 9.45 42.45
CA TYR A 744 -14.01 10.42 41.35
C TYR A 744 -15.34 10.90 40.73
N PHE A 745 -16.15 11.62 41.52
CA PHE A 745 -17.32 12.36 41.03
C PHE A 745 -16.94 13.47 40.01
N SER A 746 -15.76 14.07 40.13
CA SER A 746 -15.27 15.11 39.19
C SER A 746 -14.93 14.56 37.80
N PHE A 747 -14.48 13.30 37.69
CA PHE A 747 -14.20 12.65 36.41
C PHE A 747 -15.48 12.25 35.67
N TRP A 748 -16.53 11.97 36.43
CA TRP A 748 -17.89 11.78 35.94
C TRP A 748 -18.42 13.08 35.29
N LEU A 749 -18.14 14.25 35.89
CA LEU A 749 -18.45 15.56 35.32
C LEU A 749 -17.71 15.85 34.00
N ILE A 750 -16.46 15.41 33.83
CA ILE A 750 -15.70 15.56 32.58
C ILE A 750 -16.33 14.72 31.46
N ASN A 751 -16.76 13.49 31.74
CA ASN A 751 -17.45 12.63 30.77
C ASN A 751 -18.84 13.16 30.41
N TYR A 752 -19.58 13.69 31.39
CA TYR A 752 -20.84 14.39 31.15
C TYR A 752 -20.62 15.65 30.31
N THR A 753 -19.60 16.44 30.61
CA THR A 753 -19.21 17.63 29.82
C THR A 753 -18.76 17.24 28.42
N PHE A 754 -18.08 16.10 28.23
CA PHE A 754 -17.70 15.55 26.93
C PHE A 754 -18.93 15.18 26.10
N LEU A 755 -19.88 14.43 26.66
CA LEU A 755 -21.15 14.10 26.01
C LEU A 755 -21.96 15.35 25.67
N VAL A 756 -22.02 16.33 26.58
CA VAL A 756 -22.69 17.62 26.35
C VAL A 756 -21.95 18.47 25.30
N THR A 757 -20.64 18.40 25.23
CA THR A 757 -19.83 19.12 24.22
C THR A 757 -19.98 18.47 22.87
N LEU A 758 -19.96 17.13 22.77
CA LEU A 758 -20.31 16.37 21.56
C LEU A 758 -21.74 16.67 21.13
N PHE A 759 -22.68 16.77 22.07
CA PHE A 759 -24.06 17.16 21.80
C PHE A 759 -24.14 18.59 21.24
N ARG A 760 -23.51 19.58 21.87
CA ARG A 760 -23.49 20.96 21.35
C ARG A 760 -22.73 21.08 20.03
N LEU A 761 -21.63 20.35 19.84
CA LEU A 761 -20.93 20.27 18.56
C LEU A 761 -21.81 19.62 17.51
N SER A 762 -22.53 18.55 17.84
CA SER A 762 -23.51 17.95 16.94
C SER A 762 -24.60 18.97 16.59
N GLN A 763 -25.17 19.70 17.55
CA GLN A 763 -26.16 20.76 17.29
C GLN A 763 -25.61 21.89 16.41
N VAL A 764 -24.35 22.31 16.59
CA VAL A 764 -23.70 23.36 15.78
C VAL A 764 -23.27 22.85 14.40
N LEU A 765 -22.83 21.61 14.29
CA LEU A 765 -22.48 20.94 13.03
C LEU A 765 -23.74 20.66 12.19
N PHE A 766 -24.85 20.38 12.86
CA PHE A 766 -26.11 19.97 12.26
C PHE A 766 -27.15 21.10 12.13
N SER A 767 -26.91 22.30 12.66
CA SER A 767 -27.69 23.50 12.33
C SER A 767 -27.51 23.96 10.87
N LYS A 768 -26.54 23.38 10.16
CA LYS A 768 -26.32 23.56 8.71
C LYS A 768 -26.90 22.43 7.84
N ILE A 769 -27.59 21.46 8.43
CA ILE A 769 -28.30 20.41 7.69
C ILE A 769 -29.55 21.02 7.04
N PRO A 770 -29.91 20.63 5.79
CA PRO A 770 -31.18 21.02 5.19
C PRO A 770 -32.39 20.56 6.02
N GLU A 771 -33.40 21.43 6.17
CA GLU A 771 -34.53 21.31 7.11
C GLU A 771 -35.25 19.96 7.12
N HIS A 772 -35.23 19.20 6.01
CA HIS A 772 -35.88 17.89 5.87
C HIS A 772 -35.22 16.72 6.65
N LEU A 773 -34.03 16.90 7.23
CA LEU A 773 -33.30 15.92 8.04
C LEU A 773 -33.31 16.25 9.56
N SER A 774 -33.73 17.46 9.92
CA SER A 774 -33.79 17.98 11.31
C SER A 774 -34.75 17.23 12.26
N PRO A 775 -35.96 16.79 11.84
CA PRO A 775 -36.97 16.26 12.77
C PRO A 775 -36.63 14.91 13.43
N TYR A 776 -35.72 14.13 12.85
CA TYR A 776 -35.45 12.74 13.26
C TYR A 776 -34.20 12.59 14.13
N PHE A 777 -33.27 13.54 14.02
CA PHE A 777 -32.01 13.53 14.77
C PHE A 777 -32.21 13.95 16.23
N TYR A 778 -33.07 14.95 16.45
CA TYR A 778 -33.33 15.53 17.78
C TYR A 778 -33.95 14.52 18.77
N PRO A 779 -34.98 13.73 18.41
CA PRO A 779 -35.60 12.77 19.33
C PRO A 779 -34.71 11.57 19.68
N LEU A 780 -33.93 11.06 18.71
CA LEU A 780 -33.05 9.90 18.94
C LEU A 780 -31.85 10.27 19.81
N LEU A 781 -31.26 11.44 19.56
CA LEU A 781 -30.17 11.98 20.36
C LEU A 781 -30.66 12.37 21.77
N MET A 782 -31.87 12.94 21.88
CA MET A 782 -32.52 13.14 23.18
C MET A 782 -32.84 11.84 23.89
N SER A 783 -33.25 10.76 23.20
CA SER A 783 -33.43 9.44 23.81
C SER A 783 -32.12 8.86 24.38
N VAL A 784 -30.98 9.07 23.71
CA VAL A 784 -29.66 8.65 24.24
C VAL A 784 -29.28 9.50 25.45
N ILE A 785 -29.55 10.80 25.42
CA ILE A 785 -29.30 11.72 26.55
C ILE A 785 -30.24 11.38 27.71
N ASP A 786 -31.52 11.17 27.48
CA ASP A 786 -32.51 10.84 28.49
C ASP A 786 -32.23 9.48 29.11
N LYS A 787 -31.82 8.47 28.33
CA LYS A 787 -31.34 7.19 28.90
C LYS A 787 -30.10 7.40 29.76
N ASN A 788 -29.13 8.20 29.31
CA ASN A 788 -27.92 8.48 30.07
C ASN A 788 -28.21 9.36 31.31
N THR A 789 -29.21 10.24 31.25
CA THR A 789 -29.67 11.11 32.34
C THR A 789 -30.52 10.33 33.34
N ALA A 790 -31.36 9.40 32.90
CA ALA A 790 -32.09 8.50 33.79
C ALA A 790 -31.13 7.55 34.54
N ILE A 791 -30.08 7.07 33.88
CA ILE A 791 -29.00 6.29 34.52
C ILE A 791 -28.17 7.17 35.46
N THR A 792 -27.97 8.45 35.11
CA THR A 792 -27.38 9.46 36.00
C THR A 792 -28.19 9.59 37.29
N TYR A 793 -29.51 9.78 37.19
CA TYR A 793 -30.41 9.83 38.34
C TYR A 793 -30.38 8.53 39.14
N LYS A 794 -30.37 7.37 38.47
CA LYS A 794 -30.30 6.06 39.14
C LYS A 794 -28.96 5.83 39.85
N ALA A 795 -27.85 6.33 39.29
CA ALA A 795 -26.53 6.31 39.93
C ALA A 795 -26.45 7.32 41.09
N PHE A 796 -27.14 8.46 40.97
CA PHE A 796 -27.29 9.46 42.03
C PHE A 796 -28.10 8.89 43.21
N ASP A 797 -29.24 8.22 42.95
CA ASP A 797 -30.04 7.53 43.96
C ASP A 797 -29.27 6.41 44.66
N ILE A 798 -28.42 5.67 43.94
CA ILE A 798 -27.53 4.66 44.53
C ILE A 798 -26.48 5.34 45.42
N PHE A 799 -25.96 6.50 45.05
CA PHE A 799 -24.97 7.26 45.81
C PHE A 799 -25.58 7.94 47.04
N ASP A 800 -26.77 8.53 46.93
CA ASP A 800 -27.51 9.15 48.03
C ASP A 800 -28.01 8.13 49.04
N ASN A 801 -28.51 6.98 48.59
CA ASN A 801 -28.86 5.88 49.50
C ASN A 801 -27.62 5.36 50.24
N PHE A 802 -26.46 5.24 49.57
CA PHE A 802 -25.23 4.79 50.23
C PHE A 802 -24.63 5.85 51.17
N SER A 803 -24.75 7.14 50.82
CA SER A 803 -24.35 8.26 51.67
C SER A 803 -25.21 8.34 52.92
N CYS A 804 -26.54 8.20 52.80
CA CYS A 804 -27.45 8.10 53.94
C CYS A 804 -27.14 6.89 54.83
N THR A 805 -26.85 5.73 54.23
CA THR A 805 -26.49 4.51 54.98
C THR A 805 -25.15 4.66 55.70
N LEU A 806 -24.17 5.30 55.07
CA LEU A 806 -22.86 5.60 55.66
C LEU A 806 -22.99 6.65 56.78
N PHE A 807 -23.82 7.67 56.60
CA PHE A 807 -24.10 8.70 57.61
C PHE A 807 -24.86 8.13 58.81
N GLN A 808 -25.84 7.24 58.60
CA GLN A 808 -26.48 6.48 59.68
C GLN A 808 -25.50 5.55 60.40
N THR A 809 -24.58 4.90 59.66
CA THR A 809 -23.56 4.04 60.27
C THR A 809 -22.55 4.87 61.09
N ILE A 810 -22.20 6.07 60.62
CA ILE A 810 -21.33 7.00 61.34
C ILE A 810 -22.02 7.60 62.57
N ILE A 811 -23.33 7.91 62.50
CA ILE A 811 -24.12 8.37 63.66
C ILE A 811 -24.27 7.25 64.71
N ILE A 812 -24.50 6.01 64.27
CA ILE A 812 -24.57 4.83 65.17
C ILE A 812 -23.20 4.56 65.82
N LEU A 813 -22.09 4.76 65.09
CA LEU A 813 -20.73 4.66 65.62
C LEU A 813 -20.33 5.82 66.53
N GLN A 814 -20.85 7.04 66.31
CA GLN A 814 -20.64 8.18 67.21
C GLN A 814 -21.46 8.09 68.50
N GLN A 815 -22.67 7.50 68.48
CA GLN A 815 -23.45 7.28 69.69
C GLN A 815 -22.93 6.13 70.56
N SER A 816 -22.13 5.22 70.01
CA SER A 816 -21.50 4.12 70.76
C SER A 816 -20.13 4.48 71.37
N TYR A 817 -19.59 5.67 71.08
CA TYR A 817 -18.34 6.20 71.63
C TYR A 817 -18.54 7.52 72.39
N CYS A 818 -19.49 7.54 73.34
CA CYS A 818 -19.56 8.62 74.32
C CYS A 818 -19.96 8.09 75.72
N PRO A 819 -18.99 7.96 76.64
CA PRO A 819 -19.24 8.26 78.04
C PRO A 819 -18.28 9.36 78.54
N LYS A 820 -18.92 10.46 78.94
CA LYS A 820 -18.43 11.72 79.56
C LYS A 820 -17.90 12.80 78.62
#